data_AF-A0A956QV24-F1
#
_entry.id   AF-A0A956QV24-F1
#
_cell.length_a   1.000
_cell.length_b   1.000
_cell.length_c   1.000
_cell.angle_alpha   90.00
_cell.angle_beta   90.00
_cell.angle_gamma   90.00
#
_symmetry.space_group_name_H-M   'P 1'
#
loop_
_entity.id
_entity.type
_entity.pdbx_description
1 polymer ?
#
loop_
_entity_poly.entity_id
_entity_poly.type
_entity_poly.pdbx_seq_one_letter_code
_entity_poly.pdbx_strand_id
1 'polypeptide(L)'
;MSRLQSLFLALVYLTTLTTVFCPEPCAAASPSLRTETTKNAAAYNLAARVLDACGGLDRIKAFNATVCRATGKLDQISSISGSSNVFDFSITTRGREQRIEVSFMGQPVITGYDGKTCWTQQGKNILPTDEITAERVREDLDHGLLLLEHVLEPGRKLRLGEQKRIRDRKTRGLIVMADDGKETTFYVDEKSHLVLRSEYDGVDIEQGVKCLKAYEYRDYRQVADTLQPFESVEFSGDSRVGVVTISNMQTGIEIPRDYFSMPVQDKPERLSRGPVTLPFKFVSGEILARVKVNNEKELIFLIDTGATQSIIDLRAARGLGSFDAQDISITTGSGAMKMNFMTLKTLALGDLILEEVPVAVADLKGFSKVLEEGTVDGLIGANVLKRFQLTIDYDAREITLRDPDTPVDTANGVIVKTKPSLGVSGLALDGKIDDKLELTFLIDTGAAFNHVSSHLVKDLVEEPVLSVGTIKGLDGLPVNTGSIRFHTLKIGDLDIEGPVFSLGPAESKGPAGLIAGGNLAILGNPVLARYRITIDYRNQQIKFETTPEKQRLAGFLKEIKAVQISYLESKEAEKALGELKKISGKALAQNNKAAFALAEAQIATIDGRTDRNNTRSPEIQARFRAARQDSLKSGNQDIAARVLALWALYLLESKPQDYNLKARELTTKALRTSPTEPLSYAVAGMILMDAKENGSGSRADKIKPVELIDQALMLDPSNWLALKAKYVLACRRGDRKETALIRKQVSRYYQDQRILED
;
A
#
# COMPACT_ATOMS: atom_id res chain seq x y z
N MET A 1 -17.52 -17.43 -23.69
CA MET A 1 -17.41 -16.05 -23.14
C MET A 1 -16.37 -15.86 -22.02
N SER A 2 -16.14 -16.77 -21.07
CA SER A 2 -15.07 -16.59 -20.05
C SER A 2 -13.69 -16.30 -20.66
N ARG A 3 -13.42 -16.88 -21.83
CA ARG A 3 -12.34 -16.56 -22.78
C ARG A 3 -12.13 -15.07 -23.09
N LEU A 4 -13.12 -14.21 -22.86
CA LEU A 4 -12.97 -12.77 -23.01
C LEU A 4 -12.45 -12.09 -21.75
N GLN A 5 -12.68 -12.69 -20.57
CA GLN A 5 -12.46 -12.04 -19.29
C GLN A 5 -11.08 -12.31 -18.70
N SER A 6 -10.52 -13.51 -18.91
CA SER A 6 -9.27 -13.95 -18.27
C SER A 6 -8.11 -12.96 -18.42
N LEU A 7 -8.04 -12.21 -19.53
CA LEU A 7 -7.02 -11.17 -19.75
C LEU A 7 -7.47 -9.73 -19.46
N PHE A 8 -8.76 -9.40 -19.34
CA PHE A 8 -9.16 -8.05 -18.90
C PHE A 8 -8.60 -7.75 -17.50
N LEU A 9 -8.55 -8.80 -16.68
CA LEU A 9 -7.90 -8.88 -15.37
C LEU A 9 -6.42 -8.45 -15.35
N ALA A 10 -5.70 -8.55 -16.48
CA ALA A 10 -4.30 -8.12 -16.62
C ALA A 10 -4.09 -6.92 -17.58
N LEU A 11 -5.14 -6.45 -18.24
CA LEU A 11 -5.09 -5.38 -19.25
C LEU A 11 -5.57 -4.03 -18.71
N VAL A 12 -6.68 -4.02 -17.96
CA VAL A 12 -7.50 -2.80 -17.76
C VAL A 12 -7.25 -2.17 -16.39
N TYR A 13 -6.57 -2.87 -15.48
CA TYR A 13 -6.18 -2.35 -14.16
C TYR A 13 -4.95 -1.43 -14.22
N LEU A 14 -4.92 -0.53 -15.20
CA LEU A 14 -4.26 0.77 -15.03
C LEU A 14 -5.15 1.73 -14.20
N THR A 15 -6.48 1.50 -14.14
CA THR A 15 -7.43 2.27 -13.31
C THR A 15 -8.52 1.44 -12.63
N THR A 16 -8.19 0.81 -11.47
CA THR A 16 -8.88 1.02 -10.17
C THR A 16 -8.24 0.17 -9.03
N LEU A 17 -8.63 0.43 -7.76
CA LEU A 17 -8.04 -0.07 -6.49
C LEU A 17 -9.18 -0.22 -5.42
N THR A 18 -9.52 -1.25 -4.60
CA THR A 18 -9.09 -2.67 -4.26
C THR A 18 -10.17 -3.45 -3.37
N THR A 19 -10.01 -4.65 -2.72
CA THR A 19 -11.02 -5.42 -1.84
C THR A 19 -10.67 -6.87 -1.21
N VAL A 20 -10.39 -7.13 0.10
CA VAL A 20 -10.24 -8.48 0.86
C VAL A 20 -11.56 -8.98 1.55
N PHE A 21 -11.83 -10.14 2.23
CA PHE A 21 -11.18 -11.18 3.15
C PHE A 21 -11.95 -12.56 3.07
N CYS A 22 -11.74 -13.71 3.77
CA CYS A 22 -11.05 -14.15 5.03
C CYS A 22 -10.75 -15.71 5.08
N PRO A 23 -10.10 -16.32 6.12
CA PRO A 23 -9.77 -17.77 6.21
C PRO A 23 -10.59 -18.65 7.22
N GLU A 24 -10.39 -19.98 7.15
CA GLU A 24 -11.14 -21.10 7.81
C GLU A 24 -10.44 -21.72 9.08
N PRO A 25 -10.66 -22.98 9.57
CA PRO A 25 -11.69 -24.03 9.33
C PRO A 25 -12.23 -24.81 10.57
N CYS A 26 -13.21 -25.73 10.38
CA CYS A 26 -13.01 -27.20 10.48
C CYS A 26 -14.32 -28.05 10.68
N ALA A 27 -14.45 -29.10 9.86
CA ALA A 27 -15.12 -30.43 9.99
C ALA A 27 -16.18 -30.76 11.10
N ALA A 28 -17.05 -31.78 10.95
CA ALA A 28 -17.63 -32.50 9.79
C ALA A 28 -18.69 -33.51 10.31
N ALA A 29 -19.69 -33.88 9.49
CA ALA A 29 -20.59 -35.02 9.76
C ALA A 29 -21.07 -35.68 8.46
N SER A 30 -20.86 -36.99 8.33
CA SER A 30 -21.01 -37.75 7.06
C SER A 30 -22.25 -38.66 7.02
N PRO A 31 -23.02 -38.71 5.92
CA PRO A 31 -24.06 -39.73 5.71
C PRO A 31 -23.91 -40.57 4.41
N SER A 32 -23.61 -41.86 4.61
CA SER A 32 -24.00 -43.04 3.79
C SER A 32 -23.78 -43.07 2.26
N LEU A 33 -22.86 -43.97 1.86
CA LEU A 33 -22.45 -44.30 0.47
C LEU A 33 -23.58 -44.71 -0.52
N ARG A 34 -24.82 -44.93 -0.06
CA ARG A 34 -25.95 -45.29 -0.95
C ARG A 34 -26.62 -44.10 -1.63
N THR A 35 -26.25 -42.85 -1.29
CA THR A 35 -26.83 -41.66 -1.95
C THR A 35 -25.89 -40.99 -2.96
N GLU A 36 -24.60 -41.33 -2.97
CA GLU A 36 -23.60 -40.64 -3.81
C GLU A 36 -23.65 -41.10 -5.27
N THR A 37 -23.80 -42.40 -5.53
CA THR A 37 -23.85 -42.95 -6.90
C THR A 37 -25.02 -42.40 -7.72
N THR A 38 -26.20 -42.22 -7.12
CA THR A 38 -27.36 -41.58 -7.76
C THR A 38 -27.22 -40.06 -7.90
N LYS A 39 -26.61 -39.36 -6.92
CA LYS A 39 -26.29 -37.92 -7.04
C LYS A 39 -25.31 -37.64 -8.18
N ASN A 40 -24.27 -38.47 -8.33
CA ASN A 40 -23.29 -38.33 -9.40
C ASN A 40 -23.93 -38.53 -10.77
N ALA A 41 -24.71 -39.60 -10.97
CA ALA A 41 -25.45 -39.82 -12.22
C ALA A 41 -26.37 -38.64 -12.58
N ALA A 42 -27.04 -38.03 -11.59
CA ALA A 42 -27.86 -36.84 -11.80
C ALA A 42 -27.04 -35.59 -12.17
N ALA A 43 -25.80 -35.46 -11.68
CA ALA A 43 -24.87 -34.39 -12.06
C ALA A 43 -24.34 -34.55 -13.50
N TYR A 44 -23.94 -35.76 -13.90
CA TYR A 44 -23.58 -36.07 -15.30
C TYR A 44 -24.75 -35.79 -16.26
N ASN A 45 -25.97 -36.19 -15.89
CA ASN A 45 -27.19 -35.88 -16.65
C ASN A 45 -27.56 -34.39 -16.67
N LEU A 46 -27.02 -33.56 -15.78
CA LEU A 46 -27.15 -32.10 -15.86
C LEU A 46 -26.06 -31.52 -16.77
N ALA A 47 -24.81 -31.97 -16.63
CA ALA A 47 -23.68 -31.58 -17.47
C ALA A 47 -23.93 -31.84 -18.96
N ALA A 48 -24.45 -33.02 -19.33
CA ALA A 48 -24.82 -33.34 -20.71
C ALA A 48 -25.82 -32.32 -21.28
N ARG A 49 -26.90 -32.02 -20.54
CA ARG A 49 -27.91 -31.04 -20.96
C ARG A 49 -27.41 -29.60 -21.06
N VAL A 50 -26.39 -29.22 -20.27
CA VAL A 50 -25.69 -27.93 -20.45
C VAL A 50 -24.95 -27.90 -21.78
N LEU A 51 -24.26 -28.99 -22.14
CA LEU A 51 -23.54 -29.07 -23.41
C LEU A 51 -24.48 -29.09 -24.61
N ASP A 52 -25.57 -29.86 -24.55
CA ASP A 52 -26.61 -29.88 -25.58
C ASP A 52 -27.21 -28.48 -25.79
N ALA A 53 -27.56 -27.78 -24.70
CA ALA A 53 -28.09 -26.40 -24.75
C ALA A 53 -27.10 -25.39 -25.33
N CYS A 54 -25.79 -25.60 -25.15
CA CYS A 54 -24.74 -24.75 -25.73
C CYS A 54 -24.36 -25.10 -27.18
N GLY A 55 -24.90 -26.19 -27.75
CA GLY A 55 -24.69 -26.59 -29.16
C GLY A 55 -24.10 -28.00 -29.38
N GLY A 56 -23.79 -28.73 -28.31
CA GLY A 56 -23.16 -30.06 -28.32
C GLY A 56 -21.64 -30.02 -28.17
N LEU A 57 -21.06 -30.99 -27.47
CA LEU A 57 -19.64 -30.99 -27.04
C LEU A 57 -18.65 -30.79 -28.21
N ASP A 58 -18.85 -31.49 -29.33
CA ASP A 58 -17.94 -31.40 -30.48
C ASP A 58 -17.99 -30.02 -31.16
N ARG A 59 -19.17 -29.39 -31.19
CA ARG A 59 -19.35 -28.05 -31.76
C ARG A 59 -18.75 -26.97 -30.85
N ILE A 60 -18.92 -27.15 -29.54
CA ILE A 60 -18.26 -26.34 -28.52
C ILE A 60 -16.75 -26.43 -28.73
N LYS A 61 -16.16 -27.63 -28.78
CA LYS A 61 -14.73 -27.86 -29.04
C LYS A 61 -14.25 -27.28 -30.39
N ALA A 62 -15.05 -27.40 -31.46
CA ALA A 62 -14.71 -26.84 -32.78
C ALA A 62 -14.70 -25.30 -32.80
N PHE A 63 -15.73 -24.64 -32.25
CA PHE A 63 -15.75 -23.19 -32.02
C PHE A 63 -14.54 -22.77 -31.15
N ASN A 64 -14.24 -23.57 -30.13
CA ASN A 64 -13.21 -23.29 -29.15
C ASN A 64 -11.77 -23.47 -29.68
N ALA A 65 -11.54 -24.35 -30.64
CA ALA A 65 -10.27 -24.48 -31.37
C ALA A 65 -10.11 -23.42 -32.49
N THR A 66 -11.22 -22.83 -32.94
CA THR A 66 -11.23 -21.81 -34.00
C THR A 66 -10.77 -20.44 -33.46
N VAL A 67 -10.08 -19.65 -34.30
CA VAL A 67 -9.74 -18.26 -33.95
C VAL A 67 -11.02 -17.43 -33.92
N CYS A 68 -11.29 -16.79 -32.78
CA CYS A 68 -12.46 -15.96 -32.56
C CYS A 68 -12.06 -14.56 -32.11
N ARG A 69 -12.53 -13.52 -32.80
CA ARG A 69 -12.38 -12.11 -32.41
C ARG A 69 -13.71 -11.50 -32.03
N ALA A 70 -13.74 -10.79 -30.92
CA ALA A 70 -14.91 -10.04 -30.44
C ALA A 70 -14.54 -8.58 -30.17
N THR A 71 -15.51 -7.70 -30.32
CA THR A 71 -15.41 -6.27 -29.97
C THR A 71 -16.64 -5.82 -29.20
N GLY A 72 -16.47 -4.86 -28.29
CA GLY A 72 -17.54 -4.41 -27.41
C GLY A 72 -17.05 -3.40 -26.37
N LYS A 73 -17.82 -3.26 -25.29
CA LYS A 73 -17.52 -2.39 -24.15
C LYS A 73 -17.26 -3.18 -22.87
N LEU A 74 -16.30 -2.72 -22.08
CA LEU A 74 -16.08 -3.13 -20.69
C LEU A 74 -16.35 -1.94 -19.78
N ASP A 75 -17.27 -2.11 -18.83
CA ASP A 75 -17.42 -1.25 -17.65
C ASP A 75 -16.65 -1.90 -16.49
N GLN A 76 -15.48 -1.35 -16.16
CA GLN A 76 -14.64 -1.76 -15.04
C GLN A 76 -15.04 -0.98 -13.78
N ILE A 77 -15.21 -1.67 -12.66
CA ILE A 77 -15.74 -1.08 -11.42
C ILE A 77 -14.84 -1.44 -10.24
N SER A 78 -14.51 -0.43 -9.41
CA SER A 78 -13.65 -0.63 -8.25
C SER A 78 -14.36 -1.26 -7.04
N SER A 79 -13.73 -2.23 -6.38
CA SER A 79 -14.23 -2.85 -5.15
C SER A 79 -13.95 -2.04 -3.86
N ILE A 80 -13.15 -0.96 -3.88
CA ILE A 80 -13.18 0.08 -2.81
C ILE A 80 -14.23 1.11 -3.19
N SER A 81 -14.00 1.81 -4.31
CA SER A 81 -14.57 3.16 -4.47
C SER A 81 -15.91 3.16 -5.20
N GLY A 82 -16.29 2.04 -5.81
CA GLY A 82 -17.45 1.96 -6.70
C GLY A 82 -17.34 2.81 -7.98
N SER A 83 -16.19 3.44 -8.23
CA SER A 83 -15.94 4.17 -9.48
C SER A 83 -16.00 3.23 -10.68
N SER A 84 -16.64 3.69 -11.76
CA SER A 84 -16.77 3.00 -13.04
C SER A 84 -15.90 3.68 -14.10
N ASN A 85 -15.25 2.87 -14.95
CA ASN A 85 -14.50 3.28 -16.12
C ASN A 85 -14.92 2.43 -17.32
N VAL A 86 -15.33 3.07 -18.42
CA VAL A 86 -15.86 2.36 -19.60
C VAL A 86 -14.89 2.43 -20.78
N PHE A 87 -14.47 1.27 -21.27
CA PHE A 87 -13.50 1.11 -22.36
C PHE A 87 -14.11 0.36 -23.55
N ASP A 88 -13.77 0.80 -24.77
CA ASP A 88 -13.97 0.00 -25.98
C ASP A 88 -12.80 -1.00 -26.14
N PHE A 89 -13.11 -2.25 -26.47
CA PHE A 89 -12.14 -3.34 -26.57
C PHE A 89 -12.18 -4.08 -27.90
N SER A 90 -11.05 -4.71 -28.24
CA SER A 90 -11.01 -5.90 -29.09
C SER A 90 -10.27 -7.03 -28.38
N ILE A 91 -10.81 -8.25 -28.44
CA ILE A 91 -10.10 -9.47 -28.06
C ILE A 91 -10.09 -10.44 -29.22
N THR A 92 -8.96 -11.13 -29.41
CA THR A 92 -8.83 -12.34 -30.23
C THR A 92 -8.46 -13.52 -29.33
N THR A 93 -8.99 -14.72 -29.60
CA THR A 93 -8.75 -15.95 -28.81
C THR A 93 -8.59 -17.17 -29.71
N ARG A 94 -7.87 -18.19 -29.23
CA ARG A 94 -7.78 -19.54 -29.82
C ARG A 94 -7.49 -20.55 -28.70
N GLY A 95 -8.38 -21.51 -28.44
CA GLY A 95 -8.22 -22.41 -27.29
C GLY A 95 -8.09 -21.64 -25.96
N ARG A 96 -6.92 -21.78 -25.31
CA ARG A 96 -6.54 -21.05 -24.09
C ARG A 96 -5.77 -19.74 -24.39
N GLU A 97 -5.32 -19.55 -25.63
CA GLU A 97 -4.58 -18.35 -26.05
C GLU A 97 -5.54 -17.16 -26.16
N GLN A 98 -5.09 -15.99 -25.70
CA GLN A 98 -5.84 -14.75 -25.73
C GLN A 98 -4.92 -13.58 -26.07
N ARG A 99 -5.42 -12.58 -26.80
CA ARG A 99 -4.83 -11.25 -26.88
C ARG A 99 -5.93 -10.21 -26.89
N ILE A 100 -5.88 -9.29 -25.94
CA ILE A 100 -6.83 -8.17 -25.80
C ILE A 100 -6.12 -6.84 -26.05
N GLU A 101 -6.86 -5.88 -26.59
CA GLU A 101 -6.46 -4.52 -26.86
C GLU A 101 -7.57 -3.56 -26.40
N VAL A 102 -7.21 -2.52 -25.65
CA VAL A 102 -8.10 -1.41 -25.23
C VAL A 102 -7.42 -0.07 -25.45
N SER A 103 -8.21 0.98 -25.71
CA SER A 103 -7.70 2.35 -25.71
C SER A 103 -7.67 2.91 -24.29
N PHE A 104 -6.48 3.29 -23.81
CA PHE A 104 -6.26 3.85 -22.49
C PHE A 104 -5.16 4.93 -22.54
N MET A 105 -5.39 6.10 -21.91
CA MET A 105 -4.53 7.30 -22.05
C MET A 105 -4.34 7.77 -23.50
N GLY A 106 -5.25 7.40 -24.42
CA GLY A 106 -5.11 7.67 -25.86
C GLY A 106 -4.12 6.75 -26.59
N GLN A 107 -3.63 5.70 -25.95
CA GLN A 107 -2.77 4.67 -26.56
C GLN A 107 -3.44 3.30 -26.51
N PRO A 108 -3.12 2.37 -27.43
CA PRO A 108 -3.45 0.97 -27.24
C PRO A 108 -2.62 0.39 -26.08
N VAL A 109 -3.32 -0.10 -25.05
CA VAL A 109 -2.77 -1.09 -24.12
C VAL A 109 -3.14 -2.46 -24.67
N ILE A 110 -2.18 -3.37 -24.73
CA ILE A 110 -2.33 -4.74 -25.21
C ILE A 110 -1.89 -5.69 -24.10
N THR A 111 -2.60 -6.80 -23.92
CA THR A 111 -2.18 -7.93 -23.09
C THR A 111 -2.33 -9.20 -23.92
N GLY A 112 -1.38 -10.11 -23.83
CA GLY A 112 -1.43 -11.42 -24.48
C GLY A 112 -1.07 -12.55 -23.53
N TYR A 113 -1.57 -13.74 -23.87
CA TYR A 113 -1.29 -15.00 -23.19
C TYR A 113 -1.25 -16.11 -24.24
N ASP A 114 -0.08 -16.74 -24.38
CA ASP A 114 0.19 -17.80 -25.35
C ASP A 114 -0.17 -19.21 -24.85
N GLY A 115 -0.97 -19.29 -23.78
CA GLY A 115 -1.25 -20.52 -23.06
C GLY A 115 -0.30 -20.81 -21.90
N LYS A 116 0.83 -20.09 -21.79
CA LYS A 116 1.83 -20.24 -20.72
C LYS A 116 2.24 -18.90 -20.08
N THR A 117 2.66 -17.94 -20.88
CA THR A 117 3.23 -16.65 -20.43
C THR A 117 2.24 -15.52 -20.69
N CYS A 118 1.89 -14.78 -19.64
CA CYS A 118 1.12 -13.54 -19.75
C CYS A 118 2.06 -12.34 -19.90
N TRP A 119 1.68 -11.38 -20.75
CA TRP A 119 2.49 -10.20 -21.06
C TRP A 119 1.62 -8.99 -21.37
N THR A 120 2.17 -7.80 -21.12
CA THR A 120 1.54 -6.48 -21.35
C THR A 120 2.40 -5.62 -22.27
N GLN A 121 1.76 -4.76 -23.05
CA GLN A 121 2.39 -3.75 -23.90
C GLN A 121 1.64 -2.42 -23.81
N GLN A 122 2.36 -1.32 -23.64
CA GLN A 122 1.84 0.05 -23.79
C GLN A 122 2.86 0.90 -24.56
N GLY A 123 2.51 1.32 -25.77
CA GLY A 123 3.48 1.91 -26.72
C GLY A 123 4.60 0.92 -27.05
N LYS A 124 5.86 1.36 -26.94
CA LYS A 124 7.07 0.51 -27.06
C LYS A 124 7.30 -0.42 -25.86
N ASN A 125 6.68 -0.12 -24.71
CA ASN A 125 7.00 -0.78 -23.44
C ASN A 125 6.33 -2.16 -23.36
N ILE A 126 7.05 -3.21 -23.71
CA ILE A 126 6.61 -4.62 -23.63
C ILE A 126 7.21 -5.26 -22.38
N LEU A 127 6.38 -5.89 -21.54
CA LEU A 127 6.79 -6.53 -20.29
C LEU A 127 6.04 -7.84 -20.08
N PRO A 128 6.70 -8.96 -19.71
CA PRO A 128 6.01 -10.10 -19.13
C PRO A 128 5.36 -9.67 -17.81
N THR A 129 4.23 -10.29 -17.46
CA THR A 129 3.73 -10.19 -16.08
C THR A 129 4.55 -11.10 -15.17
N ASP A 130 4.36 -10.95 -13.86
CA ASP A 130 4.79 -11.97 -12.91
C ASP A 130 3.92 -13.25 -13.03
N GLU A 131 4.38 -14.33 -12.39
CA GLU A 131 3.70 -15.64 -12.43
C GLU A 131 2.35 -15.64 -11.69
N ILE A 132 2.16 -14.83 -10.64
CA ILE A 132 0.87 -14.77 -9.91
C ILE A 132 -0.19 -14.11 -10.80
N THR A 133 0.17 -13.08 -11.55
CA THR A 133 -0.69 -12.50 -12.60
C THR A 133 -0.98 -13.51 -13.71
N ALA A 134 0.00 -14.31 -14.15
CA ALA A 134 -0.21 -15.36 -15.16
C ALA A 134 -1.05 -16.55 -14.63
N GLU A 135 -0.97 -16.83 -13.33
CA GLU A 135 -1.78 -17.85 -12.65
C GLU A 135 -3.23 -17.41 -12.50
N ARG A 136 -3.50 -16.13 -12.17
CA ARG A 136 -4.89 -15.60 -12.16
C ARG A 136 -5.58 -15.69 -13.52
N VAL A 137 -4.85 -15.44 -14.62
CA VAL A 137 -5.33 -15.68 -15.99
C VAL A 137 -5.72 -17.16 -16.19
N ARG A 138 -4.92 -18.07 -15.62
CA ARG A 138 -5.10 -19.53 -15.67
C ARG A 138 -6.35 -19.95 -14.89
N GLU A 139 -6.54 -19.44 -13.68
CA GLU A 139 -7.75 -19.65 -12.86
C GLU A 139 -9.04 -19.23 -13.60
N ASP A 140 -9.04 -18.07 -14.26
CA ASP A 140 -10.19 -17.59 -15.06
C ASP A 140 -10.46 -18.40 -16.33
N LEU A 141 -9.43 -19.06 -16.87
CA LEU A 141 -9.59 -20.05 -17.93
C LEU A 141 -10.19 -21.34 -17.35
N ASP A 142 -9.66 -21.84 -16.23
CA ASP A 142 -9.95 -23.17 -15.67
C ASP A 142 -11.24 -23.25 -14.86
N HIS A 143 -11.74 -22.15 -14.32
CA HIS A 143 -13.05 -22.06 -13.66
C HIS A 143 -14.13 -21.37 -14.53
N GLY A 144 -13.77 -20.98 -15.76
CA GLY A 144 -14.68 -20.36 -16.71
C GLY A 144 -15.54 -21.36 -17.49
N LEU A 145 -16.35 -20.86 -18.43
CA LEU A 145 -17.13 -21.66 -19.38
C LEU A 145 -16.28 -22.58 -20.29
N LEU A 146 -14.95 -22.45 -20.28
CA LEU A 146 -14.00 -23.39 -20.89
C LEU A 146 -14.05 -24.77 -20.21
N LEU A 147 -14.23 -24.83 -18.89
CA LEU A 147 -14.32 -26.07 -18.12
C LEU A 147 -15.44 -26.99 -18.61
N LEU A 148 -16.45 -26.45 -19.31
CA LEU A 148 -17.50 -27.22 -19.98
C LEU A 148 -16.94 -28.16 -21.08
N GLU A 149 -15.80 -27.85 -21.71
CA GLU A 149 -15.13 -28.78 -22.63
C GLU A 149 -14.68 -30.09 -21.94
N HIS A 150 -14.59 -30.07 -20.61
CA HIS A 150 -13.96 -31.08 -19.75
C HIS A 150 -14.95 -31.76 -18.77
N VAL A 151 -16.21 -31.33 -18.66
CA VAL A 151 -17.16 -31.87 -17.67
C VAL A 151 -17.54 -33.34 -17.87
N LEU A 152 -17.49 -33.85 -19.10
CA LEU A 152 -17.78 -35.26 -19.42
C LEU A 152 -16.53 -36.13 -19.62
N GLU A 153 -15.34 -35.66 -19.20
CA GLU A 153 -14.12 -36.46 -19.30
C GLU A 153 -14.12 -37.66 -18.34
N PRO A 154 -13.55 -38.82 -18.75
CA PRO A 154 -13.44 -39.98 -17.87
C PRO A 154 -12.70 -39.65 -16.56
N GLY A 155 -13.40 -39.78 -15.43
CA GLY A 155 -12.85 -39.51 -14.09
C GLY A 155 -13.07 -38.10 -13.56
N ARG A 156 -13.64 -37.17 -14.35
CA ARG A 156 -14.02 -35.83 -13.90
C ARG A 156 -15.00 -35.93 -12.71
N LYS A 157 -14.72 -35.24 -11.61
CA LYS A 157 -15.61 -35.25 -10.44
C LYS A 157 -16.71 -34.21 -10.61
N LEU A 158 -17.96 -34.68 -10.66
CA LEU A 158 -19.17 -33.87 -10.72
C LEU A 158 -20.08 -34.19 -9.53
N ARG A 159 -20.70 -33.16 -8.93
CA ARG A 159 -21.77 -33.32 -7.93
C ARG A 159 -22.88 -32.29 -8.14
N LEU A 160 -24.10 -32.62 -7.70
CA LEU A 160 -25.18 -31.63 -7.65
C LEU A 160 -24.98 -30.72 -6.44
N GLY A 161 -25.02 -29.41 -6.70
CA GLY A 161 -25.08 -28.36 -5.70
C GLY A 161 -26.50 -28.03 -5.27
N GLU A 162 -26.62 -26.95 -4.51
CA GLU A 162 -27.87 -26.36 -4.05
C GLU A 162 -28.77 -25.82 -5.18
N GLN A 163 -29.95 -25.31 -4.80
CA GLN A 163 -30.87 -24.61 -5.68
C GLN A 163 -30.85 -23.12 -5.30
N LYS A 164 -30.43 -22.25 -6.23
CA LYS A 164 -30.28 -20.80 -6.01
C LYS A 164 -31.16 -20.05 -7.00
N ARG A 165 -31.68 -18.88 -6.62
CA ARG A 165 -32.32 -17.97 -7.59
C ARG A 165 -31.26 -17.00 -8.10
N ILE A 166 -30.96 -17.07 -9.39
CA ILE A 166 -30.09 -16.10 -10.07
C ILE A 166 -31.01 -15.15 -10.83
N ARG A 167 -31.06 -13.89 -10.42
CA ARG A 167 -32.12 -12.94 -10.79
C ARG A 167 -33.51 -13.54 -10.46
N ASP A 168 -34.42 -13.60 -11.42
CA ASP A 168 -35.74 -14.22 -11.26
C ASP A 168 -35.73 -15.75 -11.45
N ARG A 169 -34.68 -16.29 -12.09
CA ARG A 169 -34.63 -17.67 -12.57
C ARG A 169 -34.33 -18.67 -11.45
N LYS A 170 -34.95 -19.85 -11.50
CA LYS A 170 -34.53 -20.99 -10.66
C LYS A 170 -33.34 -21.68 -11.32
N THR A 171 -32.31 -21.95 -10.54
CA THR A 171 -31.12 -22.66 -11.00
C THR A 171 -30.76 -23.82 -10.08
N ARG A 172 -30.11 -24.83 -10.66
CA ARG A 172 -29.46 -25.92 -9.93
C ARG A 172 -27.94 -25.78 -10.10
N GLY A 173 -27.21 -25.85 -8.99
CA GLY A 173 -25.75 -25.95 -9.04
C GLY A 173 -25.31 -27.28 -9.65
N LEU A 174 -24.44 -27.22 -10.64
CA LEU A 174 -23.56 -28.28 -11.11
C LEU A 174 -22.15 -27.95 -10.62
N ILE A 175 -21.63 -28.73 -9.69
CA ILE A 175 -20.31 -28.48 -9.09
C ILE A 175 -19.30 -29.41 -9.75
N VAL A 176 -18.22 -28.82 -10.24
CA VAL A 176 -17.19 -29.46 -11.06
C VAL A 176 -15.84 -29.29 -10.36
N MET A 177 -15.07 -30.36 -10.25
CA MET A 177 -13.67 -30.27 -9.84
C MET A 177 -12.81 -29.87 -11.05
N ALA A 178 -12.15 -28.72 -10.97
CA ALA A 178 -11.19 -28.24 -11.97
C ALA A 178 -9.84 -28.97 -11.82
N ASP A 179 -8.93 -28.75 -12.79
CA ASP A 179 -7.65 -29.47 -12.85
C ASP A 179 -6.62 -29.02 -11.78
N ASP A 180 -6.82 -27.84 -11.20
CA ASP A 180 -6.04 -27.33 -10.06
C ASP A 180 -6.49 -27.91 -8.69
N GLY A 181 -7.61 -28.65 -8.67
CA GLY A 181 -8.20 -29.22 -7.46
C GLY A 181 -9.15 -28.30 -6.68
N LYS A 182 -9.53 -27.13 -7.21
CA LYS A 182 -10.64 -26.33 -6.66
C LYS A 182 -11.99 -26.72 -7.28
N GLU A 183 -13.08 -26.35 -6.62
CA GLU A 183 -14.44 -26.53 -7.13
C GLU A 183 -14.96 -25.28 -7.86
N THR A 184 -15.62 -25.50 -9.00
CA THR A 184 -16.40 -24.49 -9.72
C THR A 184 -17.88 -24.85 -9.67
N THR A 185 -18.74 -23.95 -9.21
CA THR A 185 -20.19 -24.11 -9.19
C THR A 185 -20.85 -23.40 -10.37
N PHE A 186 -21.34 -24.15 -11.35
CA PHE A 186 -22.17 -23.63 -12.44
C PHE A 186 -23.66 -23.67 -12.04
N TYR A 187 -24.29 -22.51 -11.91
CA TYR A 187 -25.73 -22.39 -11.65
C TYR A 187 -26.51 -22.44 -12.98
N VAL A 188 -27.08 -23.61 -13.26
CA VAL A 188 -27.76 -23.95 -14.52
C VAL A 188 -29.25 -23.63 -14.44
N ASP A 189 -29.81 -22.93 -15.45
CA ASP A 189 -31.25 -22.65 -15.54
C ASP A 189 -32.09 -23.93 -15.68
N GLU A 190 -33.13 -24.06 -14.86
CA GLU A 190 -33.97 -25.26 -14.86
C GLU A 190 -34.85 -25.40 -16.12
N LYS A 191 -34.96 -24.38 -16.98
CA LYS A 191 -35.77 -24.40 -18.22
C LYS A 191 -34.94 -24.47 -19.50
N SER A 192 -33.89 -23.65 -19.63
CA SER A 192 -33.05 -23.60 -20.84
C SER A 192 -31.77 -24.42 -20.74
N HIS A 193 -31.41 -24.88 -19.54
CA HIS A 193 -30.16 -25.59 -19.24
C HIS A 193 -28.87 -24.81 -19.57
N LEU A 194 -28.98 -23.50 -19.81
CA LEU A 194 -27.83 -22.59 -19.94
C LEU A 194 -27.28 -22.24 -18.54
N VAL A 195 -25.97 -22.02 -18.46
CA VAL A 195 -25.31 -21.52 -17.25
C VAL A 195 -25.67 -20.04 -17.07
N LEU A 196 -26.32 -19.69 -15.95
CA LEU A 196 -26.64 -18.28 -15.64
C LEU A 196 -25.59 -17.61 -14.75
N ARG A 197 -24.83 -18.39 -13.99
CA ARG A 197 -23.72 -17.91 -13.15
C ARG A 197 -22.68 -19.01 -12.92
N SER A 198 -21.41 -18.66 -12.79
CA SER A 198 -20.36 -19.50 -12.19
C SER A 198 -19.82 -18.85 -10.91
N GLU A 199 -19.44 -19.67 -9.92
CA GLU A 199 -18.79 -19.25 -8.67
C GLU A 199 -17.60 -20.18 -8.35
N TYR A 200 -16.47 -19.64 -7.89
CA TYR A 200 -15.28 -20.39 -7.45
C TYR A 200 -14.45 -19.57 -6.43
N ASP A 201 -13.64 -20.23 -5.62
CA ASP A 201 -12.73 -19.56 -4.68
C ASP A 201 -11.48 -19.04 -5.41
N GLY A 202 -11.27 -17.72 -5.39
CA GLY A 202 -10.22 -17.06 -6.16
C GLY A 202 -9.68 -15.81 -5.48
N VAL A 203 -9.22 -14.86 -6.30
CA VAL A 203 -8.55 -13.65 -5.84
C VAL A 203 -9.21 -12.39 -6.40
N ASP A 204 -9.57 -11.45 -5.52
CA ASP A 204 -9.75 -10.06 -5.90
C ASP A 204 -8.39 -9.52 -6.33
N ILE A 205 -8.19 -9.43 -7.64
CA ILE A 205 -6.97 -8.92 -8.27
C ILE A 205 -6.69 -7.48 -7.84
N GLU A 206 -7.74 -6.74 -7.54
CA GLU A 206 -7.64 -5.35 -7.19
C GLU A 206 -6.84 -5.20 -5.86
N GLN A 207 -7.20 -5.84 -4.74
CA GLN A 207 -6.34 -5.88 -3.53
C GLN A 207 -5.19 -6.90 -3.57
N GLY A 208 -5.29 -7.95 -4.38
CA GLY A 208 -4.32 -9.06 -4.42
C GLY A 208 -4.58 -10.15 -3.36
N VAL A 209 -5.84 -10.53 -3.16
CA VAL A 209 -6.31 -11.22 -1.95
C VAL A 209 -7.49 -12.16 -2.18
N LYS A 210 -7.76 -13.09 -1.26
CA LYS A 210 -8.79 -14.12 -1.42
C LYS A 210 -10.22 -13.57 -1.32
N CYS A 211 -11.10 -14.00 -2.24
CA CYS A 211 -12.54 -13.78 -2.21
C CYS A 211 -13.28 -14.88 -3.02
N LEU A 212 -14.61 -14.97 -2.87
CA LEU A 212 -15.43 -15.75 -3.80
C LEU A 212 -15.55 -14.99 -5.13
N LYS A 213 -15.02 -15.53 -6.22
CA LYS A 213 -15.17 -14.99 -7.57
C LYS A 213 -16.47 -15.48 -8.20
N ALA A 214 -17.18 -14.61 -8.90
CA ALA A 214 -18.41 -15.00 -9.58
C ALA A 214 -18.68 -14.24 -10.89
N TYR A 215 -19.31 -14.92 -11.84
CA TYR A 215 -19.57 -14.42 -13.19
C TYR A 215 -21.02 -14.75 -13.57
N GLU A 216 -21.88 -13.77 -13.77
CA GLU A 216 -23.22 -13.97 -14.35
C GLU A 216 -23.16 -13.89 -15.87
N TYR A 217 -23.83 -14.82 -16.57
CA TYR A 217 -23.88 -14.88 -18.03
C TYR A 217 -25.28 -14.54 -18.56
N ARG A 218 -25.31 -13.76 -19.65
CA ARG A 218 -26.49 -13.03 -20.11
C ARG A 218 -26.44 -12.86 -21.64
N ASP A 219 -27.61 -12.56 -22.23
CA ASP A 219 -27.76 -12.36 -23.68
C ASP A 219 -27.12 -13.47 -24.52
N TYR A 220 -27.61 -14.70 -24.36
CA TYR A 220 -27.15 -15.85 -25.14
C TYR A 220 -27.64 -15.75 -26.59
N ARG A 221 -26.70 -15.65 -27.53
CA ARG A 221 -26.94 -15.56 -28.97
C ARG A 221 -26.21 -16.68 -29.73
N GLN A 222 -26.72 -17.01 -30.91
CA GLN A 222 -26.10 -17.99 -31.80
C GLN A 222 -24.84 -17.42 -32.45
N VAL A 223 -23.70 -18.10 -32.33
CA VAL A 223 -22.45 -17.80 -33.05
C VAL A 223 -21.86 -19.10 -33.58
N ALA A 224 -21.70 -19.16 -34.90
CA ALA A 224 -21.58 -20.42 -35.63
C ALA A 224 -22.64 -21.42 -35.13
N ASP A 225 -22.26 -22.65 -34.82
CA ASP A 225 -23.17 -23.69 -34.32
C ASP A 225 -23.25 -23.79 -32.78
N THR A 226 -22.91 -22.72 -32.05
CA THR A 226 -22.93 -22.67 -30.58
C THR A 226 -23.76 -21.48 -30.04
N LEU A 227 -24.28 -21.59 -28.81
CA LEU A 227 -24.79 -20.44 -28.07
C LEU A 227 -23.68 -19.82 -27.20
N GLN A 228 -23.41 -18.53 -27.42
CA GLN A 228 -22.46 -17.74 -26.65
C GLN A 228 -23.20 -16.59 -25.93
N PRO A 229 -22.93 -16.31 -24.64
CA PRO A 229 -23.41 -15.10 -24.01
C PRO A 229 -22.70 -13.85 -24.56
N PHE A 230 -23.43 -12.74 -24.67
CA PHE A 230 -22.97 -11.44 -25.15
C PHE A 230 -22.87 -10.39 -24.03
N GLU A 231 -23.45 -10.64 -22.86
CA GLU A 231 -23.19 -9.86 -21.64
C GLU A 231 -22.72 -10.78 -20.51
N SER A 232 -21.68 -10.37 -19.79
CA SER A 232 -21.26 -11.00 -18.54
C SER A 232 -20.93 -9.98 -17.46
N VAL A 233 -21.28 -10.31 -16.21
CA VAL A 233 -21.09 -9.44 -15.04
C VAL A 233 -20.23 -10.17 -14.01
N GLU A 234 -19.14 -9.55 -13.61
CA GLU A 234 -18.13 -10.10 -12.70
C GLU A 234 -18.26 -9.53 -11.29
N PHE A 235 -18.00 -10.37 -10.30
CA PHE A 235 -18.05 -10.05 -8.87
C PHE A 235 -16.80 -10.58 -8.15
N SER A 236 -16.34 -9.80 -7.18
CA SER A 236 -15.40 -10.19 -6.11
C SER A 236 -16.15 -10.12 -4.78
N GLY A 237 -16.53 -11.26 -4.22
CA GLY A 237 -17.51 -11.31 -3.13
C GLY A 237 -18.86 -10.70 -3.56
N ASP A 238 -19.40 -9.78 -2.76
CA ASP A 238 -20.61 -9.04 -3.09
C ASP A 238 -20.37 -7.83 -4.04
N SER A 239 -19.12 -7.38 -4.19
CA SER A 239 -18.78 -6.23 -5.04
C SER A 239 -18.80 -6.62 -6.52
N ARG A 240 -19.64 -5.96 -7.32
CA ARG A 240 -19.61 -6.03 -8.79
C ARG A 240 -18.40 -5.26 -9.31
N VAL A 241 -17.45 -5.95 -9.96
CA VAL A 241 -16.16 -5.39 -10.40
C VAL A 241 -16.01 -5.24 -11.91
N GLY A 242 -16.91 -5.83 -12.71
CA GLY A 242 -16.87 -5.67 -14.17
C GLY A 242 -18.17 -6.01 -14.88
N VAL A 243 -18.40 -5.41 -16.05
CA VAL A 243 -19.43 -5.80 -17.03
C VAL A 243 -18.83 -5.78 -18.42
N VAL A 244 -18.81 -6.92 -19.11
CA VAL A 244 -18.40 -7.04 -20.52
C VAL A 244 -19.64 -7.18 -21.39
N THR A 245 -19.83 -6.26 -22.34
CA THR A 245 -20.91 -6.29 -23.33
C THR A 245 -20.31 -6.39 -24.74
N ILE A 246 -20.46 -7.54 -25.37
CA ILE A 246 -20.02 -7.82 -26.74
C ILE A 246 -21.00 -7.16 -27.73
N SER A 247 -20.48 -6.44 -28.72
CA SER A 247 -21.26 -5.88 -29.82
C SER A 247 -21.16 -6.72 -31.10
N ASN A 248 -20.01 -7.34 -31.34
CA ASN A 248 -19.74 -8.16 -32.52
C ASN A 248 -18.80 -9.33 -32.17
N MET A 249 -18.98 -10.48 -32.81
CA MET A 249 -18.14 -11.67 -32.66
C MET A 249 -17.98 -12.37 -34.02
N GLN A 250 -16.74 -12.65 -34.40
CA GLN A 250 -16.35 -13.22 -35.70
C GLN A 250 -15.41 -14.41 -35.49
N THR A 251 -15.72 -15.54 -36.12
CA THR A 251 -14.93 -16.77 -36.08
C THR A 251 -14.23 -17.03 -37.41
N GLY A 252 -13.18 -17.86 -37.39
CA GLY A 252 -12.49 -18.31 -38.60
C GLY A 252 -11.57 -17.25 -39.23
N ILE A 253 -11.17 -16.24 -38.47
CA ILE A 253 -10.25 -15.20 -38.96
C ILE A 253 -8.81 -15.70 -39.05
N GLU A 254 -8.09 -15.25 -40.06
CA GLU A 254 -6.65 -15.51 -40.18
C GLU A 254 -5.84 -14.57 -39.26
N ILE A 255 -4.79 -15.12 -38.64
CA ILE A 255 -3.83 -14.39 -37.80
C ILE A 255 -2.40 -14.92 -38.02
N PRO A 256 -1.36 -14.09 -37.80
CA PRO A 256 0.02 -14.55 -37.70
C PRO A 256 0.22 -15.69 -36.68
N ARG A 257 1.23 -16.53 -36.88
CA ARG A 257 1.50 -17.70 -36.01
C ARG A 257 1.88 -17.30 -34.58
N ASP A 258 2.56 -16.17 -34.46
CA ASP A 258 3.13 -15.53 -33.28
C ASP A 258 2.19 -14.49 -32.62
N TYR A 259 0.96 -14.34 -33.12
CA TYR A 259 0.04 -13.26 -32.73
C TYR A 259 -0.31 -13.19 -31.22
N PHE A 260 -0.17 -14.30 -30.49
CA PHE A 260 -0.37 -14.40 -29.03
C PHE A 260 0.94 -14.41 -28.22
N SER A 261 2.08 -14.65 -28.87
CA SER A 261 3.39 -14.72 -28.23
C SER A 261 3.86 -13.34 -27.78
N MET A 262 4.63 -13.29 -26.70
CA MET A 262 5.19 -12.02 -26.22
C MET A 262 6.18 -11.44 -27.27
N PRO A 263 6.01 -10.18 -27.71
CA PRO A 263 7.02 -9.50 -28.52
C PRO A 263 8.35 -9.35 -27.76
N VAL A 264 9.45 -9.12 -28.48
CA VAL A 264 10.76 -8.90 -27.83
C VAL A 264 10.70 -7.68 -26.92
N GLN A 265 11.04 -7.84 -25.63
CA GLN A 265 11.06 -6.74 -24.67
C GLN A 265 12.07 -5.66 -25.09
N ASP A 266 11.60 -4.43 -25.21
CA ASP A 266 12.45 -3.24 -25.27
C ASP A 266 13.06 -2.95 -23.88
N LYS A 267 14.39 -3.07 -23.79
CA LYS A 267 15.17 -2.75 -22.58
C LYS A 267 15.99 -1.49 -22.83
N PRO A 268 15.98 -0.50 -21.93
CA PRO A 268 16.84 0.68 -22.04
C PRO A 268 18.32 0.30 -22.14
N GLU A 269 18.93 0.53 -23.31
CA GLU A 269 20.29 0.09 -23.66
C GLU A 269 21.34 0.51 -22.61
N ARG A 270 21.14 1.68 -21.98
CA ARG A 270 21.98 2.21 -20.91
C ARG A 270 22.18 1.23 -19.73
N LEU A 271 21.20 0.38 -19.40
CA LEU A 271 21.32 -0.58 -18.28
C LEU A 271 22.29 -1.73 -18.59
N SER A 272 22.52 -2.06 -19.86
CA SER A 272 23.55 -3.05 -20.26
C SER A 272 24.97 -2.62 -19.86
N ARG A 273 25.18 -1.32 -19.66
CA ARG A 273 26.45 -0.70 -19.26
C ARG A 273 26.63 -0.66 -17.73
N GLY A 274 25.72 -1.26 -16.97
CA GLY A 274 25.70 -1.26 -15.51
C GLY A 274 24.61 -0.37 -14.91
N PRO A 275 24.47 -0.35 -13.57
CA PRO A 275 23.41 0.38 -12.87
C PRO A 275 23.42 1.89 -13.14
N VAL A 276 22.30 2.52 -12.82
CA VAL A 276 22.12 3.97 -12.81
C VAL A 276 21.72 4.40 -11.41
N THR A 277 22.44 5.36 -10.82
CA THR A 277 22.14 5.88 -9.48
C THR A 277 21.69 7.33 -9.59
N LEU A 278 20.61 7.69 -8.88
CA LEU A 278 20.15 9.07 -8.74
C LEU A 278 19.94 9.43 -7.25
N PRO A 279 20.39 10.62 -6.80
CA PRO A 279 20.19 11.07 -5.42
C PRO A 279 18.76 11.56 -5.20
N PHE A 280 18.27 11.44 -3.96
CA PHE A 280 16.97 11.96 -3.55
C PHE A 280 17.06 12.81 -2.27
N LYS A 281 16.03 13.61 -2.04
CA LYS A 281 15.78 14.26 -0.74
C LYS A 281 14.71 13.47 0.00
N PHE A 282 14.93 13.22 1.29
CA PHE A 282 13.90 12.64 2.17
C PHE A 282 13.31 13.76 3.04
N VAL A 283 12.05 14.14 2.79
CA VAL A 283 11.42 15.35 3.37
C VAL A 283 10.02 15.01 3.87
N SER A 284 9.71 15.35 5.12
CA SER A 284 8.41 15.09 5.76
C SER A 284 7.94 13.62 5.70
N GLY A 285 8.85 12.68 5.46
CA GLY A 285 8.55 11.25 5.29
C GLY A 285 8.46 10.79 3.83
N GLU A 286 8.65 11.66 2.83
CA GLU A 286 8.55 11.34 1.40
C GLU A 286 9.90 11.33 0.67
N ILE A 287 9.99 10.54 -0.41
CA ILE A 287 11.15 10.43 -1.31
C ILE A 287 10.98 11.36 -2.52
N LEU A 288 11.78 12.42 -2.59
CA LEU A 288 11.73 13.42 -3.67
C LEU A 288 12.99 13.37 -4.54
N ALA A 289 12.85 12.96 -5.79
CA ALA A 289 13.92 12.88 -6.79
C ALA A 289 13.84 14.04 -7.81
N ARG A 290 14.98 14.40 -8.41
CA ARG A 290 15.05 15.33 -9.55
C ARG A 290 15.10 14.53 -10.85
N VAL A 291 14.25 14.90 -11.80
CA VAL A 291 14.13 14.21 -13.09
C VAL A 291 14.03 15.20 -14.24
N LYS A 292 14.45 14.79 -15.44
CA LYS A 292 14.41 15.67 -16.64
C LYS A 292 13.30 15.25 -17.59
N VAL A 293 12.37 16.14 -17.89
CA VAL A 293 11.23 15.90 -18.78
C VAL A 293 11.43 16.61 -20.12
N ASN A 294 11.10 15.92 -21.22
CA ASN A 294 11.20 16.36 -22.61
C ASN A 294 12.59 16.95 -22.95
N ASN A 295 13.67 16.38 -22.41
CA ASN A 295 15.07 16.82 -22.54
C ASN A 295 15.38 18.27 -22.14
N GLU A 296 14.41 19.02 -21.60
CA GLU A 296 14.53 20.46 -21.32
C GLU A 296 14.39 20.79 -19.84
N LYS A 297 13.37 20.25 -19.15
CA LYS A 297 12.93 20.75 -17.84
C LYS A 297 13.33 19.81 -16.72
N GLU A 298 14.07 20.30 -15.74
CA GLU A 298 14.29 19.62 -14.47
C GLU A 298 13.08 19.88 -13.55
N LEU A 299 12.48 18.81 -13.03
CA LEU A 299 11.27 18.83 -12.20
C LEU A 299 11.46 17.96 -10.96
N ILE A 300 10.71 18.25 -9.89
CA ILE A 300 10.76 17.47 -8.63
C ILE A 300 9.61 16.45 -8.62
N PHE A 301 9.96 15.16 -8.64
CA PHE A 301 9.01 14.06 -8.62
C PHE A 301 9.13 13.26 -7.33
N LEU A 302 7.99 12.86 -6.77
CA LEU A 302 7.94 11.86 -5.69
C LEU A 302 8.15 10.44 -6.28
N ILE A 303 8.71 9.51 -5.50
CA ILE A 303 8.88 8.10 -5.91
C ILE A 303 7.87 7.21 -5.20
N ASP A 304 6.97 6.59 -5.96
CA ASP A 304 5.71 6.03 -5.45
C ASP A 304 5.49 4.58 -5.90
N THR A 305 5.67 3.62 -5.00
CA THR A 305 5.33 2.20 -5.25
C THR A 305 3.84 1.88 -5.05
N GLY A 306 3.06 2.79 -4.46
CA GLY A 306 1.61 2.70 -4.30
C GLY A 306 0.81 3.28 -5.48
N ALA A 307 1.40 4.12 -6.33
CA ALA A 307 0.76 4.63 -7.54
C ALA A 307 0.91 3.65 -8.71
N THR A 308 -0.20 3.30 -9.36
CA THR A 308 -0.17 2.47 -10.59
C THR A 308 0.43 3.25 -11.77
N GLN A 309 0.10 4.55 -11.88
CA GLN A 309 0.57 5.45 -12.94
C GLN A 309 1.47 6.56 -12.37
N SER A 310 2.50 6.93 -13.14
CA SER A 310 3.19 8.20 -12.94
C SER A 310 2.24 9.38 -13.22
N ILE A 311 2.26 10.40 -12.37
CA ILE A 311 1.41 11.59 -12.47
C ILE A 311 2.31 12.82 -12.68
N ILE A 312 1.86 13.78 -13.47
CA ILE A 312 2.44 15.12 -13.57
C ILE A 312 1.43 16.17 -13.10
N ASP A 313 1.92 17.18 -12.38
CA ASP A 313 1.07 18.26 -11.88
C ASP A 313 0.52 19.14 -13.01
N LEU A 314 -0.73 19.56 -12.88
CA LEU A 314 -1.47 20.37 -13.85
C LEU A 314 -0.75 21.69 -14.22
N ARG A 315 0.07 22.27 -13.34
CA ARG A 315 0.89 23.46 -13.67
C ARG A 315 2.04 23.08 -14.59
N ALA A 316 2.73 21.98 -14.31
CA ALA A 316 3.85 21.48 -15.10
C ALA A 316 3.39 20.97 -16.47
N ALA A 317 2.31 20.19 -16.52
CA ALA A 317 1.69 19.67 -17.75
C ALA A 317 1.33 20.78 -18.75
N ARG A 318 0.65 21.84 -18.29
CA ARG A 318 0.31 23.03 -19.11
C ARG A 318 1.52 23.72 -19.72
N GLY A 319 2.70 23.60 -19.10
CA GLY A 319 3.95 24.12 -19.62
C GLY A 319 4.64 23.20 -20.64
N LEU A 320 4.18 21.95 -20.80
CA LEU A 320 4.80 20.93 -21.67
C LEU A 320 4.00 20.68 -22.96
N GLY A 321 2.70 20.94 -22.97
CA GLY A 321 1.85 20.86 -24.16
C GLY A 321 0.36 20.80 -23.84
N SER A 322 -0.43 20.49 -24.86
CA SER A 322 -1.80 19.99 -24.68
C SER A 322 -1.81 18.58 -24.08
N PHE A 323 -2.87 18.25 -23.37
CA PHE A 323 -3.15 16.93 -22.81
C PHE A 323 -4.63 16.61 -23.03
N ASP A 324 -4.96 15.34 -23.19
CA ASP A 324 -6.33 14.94 -23.52
C ASP A 324 -7.19 14.85 -22.26
N ALA A 325 -8.35 15.50 -22.32
CA ALA A 325 -9.39 15.34 -21.31
C ALA A 325 -10.08 13.98 -21.52
N GLN A 326 -9.74 13.01 -20.68
CA GLN A 326 -10.38 11.70 -20.64
C GLN A 326 -11.03 11.55 -19.27
N ASP A 327 -12.25 11.06 -19.23
CA ASP A 327 -13.13 11.22 -18.06
C ASP A 327 -12.93 10.10 -17.01
N ILE A 328 -11.72 9.54 -16.95
CA ILE A 328 -11.36 8.29 -16.25
C ILE A 328 -11.13 8.55 -14.75
N SER A 329 -11.79 7.76 -13.91
CA SER A 329 -11.70 7.81 -12.46
C SER A 329 -10.58 6.91 -11.91
N ILE A 330 -9.77 7.44 -11.00
CA ILE A 330 -8.68 6.74 -10.32
C ILE A 330 -8.94 6.79 -8.81
N THR A 331 -9.02 5.63 -8.16
CA THR A 331 -9.05 5.55 -6.68
C THR A 331 -7.69 5.96 -6.10
N THR A 332 -7.70 6.77 -5.05
CA THR A 332 -6.50 7.25 -4.34
C THR A 332 -6.56 6.86 -2.85
N GLY A 333 -5.63 7.38 -2.04
CA GLY A 333 -5.65 7.20 -0.58
C GLY A 333 -7.00 7.55 0.08
N SER A 334 -7.56 8.73 -0.22
CA SER A 334 -8.73 9.31 0.49
C SER A 334 -10.07 9.10 -0.22
N GLY A 335 -10.06 8.93 -1.54
CA GLY A 335 -11.25 8.79 -2.38
C GLY A 335 -10.87 8.65 -3.85
N ALA A 336 -11.85 8.68 -4.76
CA ALA A 336 -11.61 8.61 -6.20
C ALA A 336 -11.66 9.99 -6.87
N MET A 337 -10.79 10.21 -7.86
CA MET A 337 -10.72 11.46 -8.63
C MET A 337 -10.54 11.19 -10.13
N LYS A 338 -11.08 12.08 -10.97
CA LYS A 338 -10.85 12.04 -12.42
C LYS A 338 -9.49 12.66 -12.77
N MET A 339 -8.79 12.08 -13.75
CA MET A 339 -7.50 12.59 -14.24
C MET A 339 -7.49 12.71 -15.77
N ASN A 340 -6.81 13.73 -16.28
CA ASN A 340 -6.49 13.85 -17.71
C ASN A 340 -5.19 13.11 -18.01
N PHE A 341 -4.78 12.95 -19.28
CA PHE A 341 -3.56 12.20 -19.62
C PHE A 341 -2.73 12.83 -20.73
N MET A 342 -1.42 12.56 -20.72
CA MET A 342 -0.50 12.91 -21.80
C MET A 342 0.66 11.92 -21.93
N THR A 343 1.33 11.94 -23.08
CA THR A 343 2.60 11.23 -23.28
C THR A 343 3.76 12.22 -23.17
N LEU A 344 4.71 11.96 -22.28
CA LEU A 344 6.00 12.67 -22.25
C LEU A 344 6.90 12.14 -23.37
N LYS A 345 7.55 13.03 -24.12
CA LYS A 345 8.51 12.64 -25.18
C LYS A 345 9.68 11.87 -24.57
N THR A 346 10.20 12.38 -23.45
CA THR A 346 11.23 11.71 -22.66
C THR A 346 11.05 11.97 -21.16
N LEU A 347 11.38 10.97 -20.34
CA LEU A 347 11.62 11.10 -18.90
C LEU A 347 13.01 10.55 -18.59
N ALA A 348 13.89 11.36 -18.00
CA ALA A 348 15.24 10.95 -17.64
C ALA A 348 15.44 10.85 -16.12
N LEU A 349 16.00 9.71 -15.68
CA LEU A 349 16.29 9.34 -14.30
C LEU A 349 17.82 9.22 -14.16
N GLY A 350 18.49 10.32 -13.80
CA GLY A 350 19.94 10.41 -13.96
C GLY A 350 20.33 10.46 -15.45
N ASP A 351 21.20 9.54 -15.89
CA ASP A 351 21.60 9.36 -17.30
C ASP A 351 20.76 8.30 -18.06
N LEU A 352 19.78 7.69 -17.40
CA LEU A 352 18.80 6.80 -18.02
C LEU A 352 17.67 7.60 -18.66
N ILE A 353 17.50 7.52 -19.98
CA ILE A 353 16.39 8.17 -20.70
C ILE A 353 15.35 7.12 -21.09
N LEU A 354 14.08 7.41 -20.82
CA LEU A 354 12.92 6.65 -21.25
C LEU A 354 12.10 7.48 -22.25
N GLU A 355 11.74 6.92 -23.39
CA GLU A 355 10.91 7.57 -24.41
C GLU A 355 9.41 7.29 -24.19
N GLU A 356 8.56 8.15 -24.76
CA GLU A 356 7.11 7.93 -24.93
C GLU A 356 6.40 7.47 -23.65
N VAL A 357 6.72 8.12 -22.52
CA VAL A 357 6.23 7.73 -21.20
C VAL A 357 4.82 8.31 -20.95
N PRO A 358 3.77 7.47 -20.82
CA PRO A 358 2.44 7.95 -20.53
C PRO A 358 2.31 8.35 -19.05
N VAL A 359 1.67 9.49 -18.79
CA VAL A 359 1.45 10.04 -17.44
C VAL A 359 0.03 10.59 -17.28
N ALA A 360 -0.51 10.46 -16.06
CA ALA A 360 -1.74 11.13 -15.67
C ALA A 360 -1.48 12.60 -15.30
N VAL A 361 -2.49 13.45 -15.38
CA VAL A 361 -2.41 14.90 -15.13
C VAL A 361 -3.47 15.28 -14.10
N ALA A 362 -3.02 15.74 -12.93
CA ALA A 362 -3.84 16.08 -11.77
C ALA A 362 -3.38 17.39 -11.10
N ASP A 363 -4.24 18.07 -10.32
CA ASP A 363 -3.85 19.25 -9.54
C ASP A 363 -3.24 18.83 -8.18
N LEU A 364 -1.91 18.75 -8.11
CA LEU A 364 -1.18 18.30 -6.91
C LEU A 364 -0.96 19.44 -5.90
N LYS A 365 -1.62 20.60 -6.06
CA LYS A 365 -1.57 21.75 -5.14
C LYS A 365 -2.15 21.47 -3.75
N GLY A 366 -2.99 20.45 -3.62
CA GLY A 366 -3.45 19.94 -2.31
C GLY A 366 -2.31 19.31 -1.52
N PHE A 367 -1.63 18.35 -2.16
CA PHE A 367 -0.50 17.58 -1.63
C PHE A 367 0.76 18.46 -1.43
N SER A 368 1.13 19.26 -2.44
CA SER A 368 2.30 20.16 -2.42
C SER A 368 2.31 21.19 -1.28
N LYS A 369 1.19 21.44 -0.60
CA LYS A 369 1.12 22.31 0.58
C LYS A 369 1.51 21.62 1.89
N VAL A 370 1.61 20.29 1.88
CA VAL A 370 2.00 19.48 3.05
C VAL A 370 3.53 19.34 3.13
N LEU A 371 4.23 19.48 2.00
CA LEU A 371 5.69 19.39 1.90
C LEU A 371 6.33 20.76 2.13
N GLU A 372 7.11 20.89 3.21
CA GLU A 372 7.68 22.18 3.63
C GLU A 372 8.76 22.74 2.68
N GLU A 373 9.37 21.91 1.83
CA GLU A 373 10.47 22.33 0.94
C GLU A 373 10.05 22.83 -0.46
N GLY A 374 8.78 22.71 -0.86
CA GLY A 374 8.30 23.29 -2.13
C GLY A 374 7.21 22.48 -2.84
N THR A 375 6.89 22.89 -4.07
CA THR A 375 5.88 22.20 -4.88
C THR A 375 6.46 20.96 -5.55
N VAL A 376 5.73 19.85 -5.44
CA VAL A 376 5.97 18.65 -6.23
C VAL A 376 5.35 18.84 -7.61
N ASP A 377 6.10 18.46 -8.65
CA ASP A 377 5.70 18.61 -10.05
C ASP A 377 5.18 17.30 -10.65
N GLY A 378 5.27 16.19 -9.91
CA GLY A 378 4.71 14.88 -10.29
C GLY A 378 5.10 13.76 -9.32
N LEU A 379 4.74 12.53 -9.67
CA LEU A 379 5.22 11.31 -9.01
C LEU A 379 5.50 10.22 -10.04
N ILE A 380 6.44 9.33 -9.73
CA ILE A 380 6.82 8.18 -10.56
C ILE A 380 6.19 6.94 -9.96
N GLY A 381 5.20 6.40 -10.68
CA GLY A 381 4.46 5.21 -10.29
C GLY A 381 5.01 3.93 -10.91
N ALA A 382 4.36 2.81 -10.58
CA ALA A 382 4.70 1.47 -11.03
C ALA A 382 4.83 1.33 -12.56
N ASN A 383 4.08 2.09 -13.37
CA ASN A 383 4.21 2.10 -14.83
C ASN A 383 5.63 2.43 -15.34
N VAL A 384 6.44 3.14 -14.53
CA VAL A 384 7.87 3.37 -14.77
C VAL A 384 8.73 2.50 -13.84
N LEU A 385 8.41 2.41 -12.54
CA LEU A 385 9.27 1.72 -11.57
C LEU A 385 9.44 0.22 -11.87
N LYS A 386 8.39 -0.48 -12.36
CA LYS A 386 8.44 -1.92 -12.65
C LYS A 386 9.31 -2.31 -13.86
N ARG A 387 9.91 -1.34 -14.55
CA ARG A 387 10.90 -1.55 -15.61
C ARG A 387 12.29 -1.92 -15.09
N PHE A 388 12.51 -1.84 -13.77
CA PHE A 388 13.81 -1.98 -13.13
C PHE A 388 13.74 -2.91 -11.91
N GLN A 389 14.88 -3.46 -11.53
CA GLN A 389 15.12 -3.77 -10.12
C GLN A 389 15.53 -2.46 -9.43
N LEU A 390 14.84 -2.15 -8.33
CA LEU A 390 14.87 -0.84 -7.67
C LEU A 390 15.47 -0.98 -6.26
N THR A 391 16.67 -0.46 -6.02
CA THR A 391 17.23 -0.34 -4.67
C THR A 391 17.03 1.09 -4.16
N ILE A 392 16.47 1.25 -2.96
CA ILE A 392 16.37 2.53 -2.25
C ILE A 392 17.23 2.46 -0.98
N ASP A 393 18.24 3.33 -0.92
CA ASP A 393 19.14 3.47 0.22
C ASP A 393 18.81 4.78 0.97
N TYR A 394 18.03 4.64 2.04
CA TYR A 394 17.60 5.77 2.87
C TYR A 394 18.75 6.39 3.68
N ASP A 395 19.85 5.68 3.92
CA ASP A 395 20.98 6.18 4.70
C ASP A 395 21.97 6.92 3.78
N ALA A 396 22.20 6.42 2.56
CA ALA A 396 22.96 7.12 1.51
C ALA A 396 22.18 8.25 0.81
N ARG A 397 20.84 8.22 0.87
CA ARG A 397 19.91 9.08 0.09
C ARG A 397 20.03 8.87 -1.42
N GLU A 398 20.19 7.61 -1.85
CA GLU A 398 20.35 7.21 -3.24
C GLU A 398 19.32 6.16 -3.67
N ILE A 399 18.87 6.27 -4.93
CA ILE A 399 18.10 5.24 -5.63
C ILE A 399 19.01 4.62 -6.69
N THR A 400 19.07 3.29 -6.75
CA THR A 400 19.76 2.55 -7.82
C THR A 400 18.75 1.82 -8.69
N LEU A 401 18.84 2.04 -10.01
CA LEU A 401 18.09 1.34 -11.04
C LEU A 401 18.98 0.29 -11.71
N ARG A 402 18.49 -0.94 -11.82
CA ARG A 402 19.18 -2.10 -12.43
C ARG A 402 18.30 -2.74 -13.49
N ASP A 403 18.92 -3.50 -14.39
CA ASP A 403 18.18 -4.39 -15.30
C ASP A 403 17.28 -5.33 -14.49
N PRO A 404 15.98 -5.48 -14.81
CA PRO A 404 15.04 -6.28 -14.03
C PRO A 404 15.33 -7.79 -14.02
N ASP A 405 16.24 -8.28 -14.88
CA ASP A 405 16.74 -9.68 -14.82
C ASP A 405 18.02 -9.82 -13.98
N THR A 406 18.48 -8.77 -13.31
CA THR A 406 19.60 -8.86 -12.34
C THR A 406 19.17 -9.72 -11.15
N PRO A 407 19.85 -10.82 -10.80
CA PRO A 407 19.49 -11.59 -9.61
C PRO A 407 19.62 -10.74 -8.33
N VAL A 408 18.62 -10.79 -7.46
CA VAL A 408 18.70 -10.19 -6.12
C VAL A 408 19.73 -10.96 -5.29
N ASP A 409 20.77 -10.27 -4.82
CA ASP A 409 21.74 -10.84 -3.88
C ASP A 409 21.04 -11.26 -2.57
N THR A 410 21.34 -12.47 -2.09
CA THR A 410 20.74 -13.04 -0.87
C THR A 410 21.52 -12.74 0.41
N ALA A 411 22.72 -12.14 0.33
CA ALA A 411 23.52 -11.83 1.51
C ALA A 411 22.96 -10.65 2.32
N ASN A 412 23.18 -10.64 3.65
CA ASN A 412 22.97 -9.48 4.53
C ASN A 412 21.56 -8.83 4.55
N GLY A 413 20.51 -9.58 4.20
CA GLY A 413 19.12 -9.10 4.30
C GLY A 413 18.10 -10.23 4.30
N VAL A 414 16.86 -9.91 4.66
CA VAL A 414 15.71 -10.83 4.58
C VAL A 414 15.01 -10.61 3.24
N ILE A 415 14.82 -11.66 2.44
CA ILE A 415 14.00 -11.62 1.23
C ILE A 415 12.59 -12.09 1.58
N VAL A 416 11.59 -11.29 1.24
CA VAL A 416 10.18 -11.58 1.48
C VAL A 416 9.47 -11.65 0.13
N LYS A 417 8.63 -12.67 -0.06
CA LYS A 417 7.79 -12.77 -1.25
C LYS A 417 6.63 -11.79 -1.20
N THR A 418 6.39 -11.15 -2.34
CA THR A 418 5.28 -10.22 -2.56
C THR A 418 4.24 -10.87 -3.48
N LYS A 419 3.15 -10.15 -3.72
CA LYS A 419 2.09 -10.50 -4.67
C LYS A 419 1.57 -9.22 -5.35
N PRO A 420 1.04 -9.32 -6.59
CA PRO A 420 0.45 -8.17 -7.26
C PRO A 420 -0.79 -7.69 -6.52
N SER A 421 -0.83 -6.39 -6.27
CA SER A 421 -2.00 -5.64 -5.81
C SER A 421 -2.20 -4.43 -6.71
N LEU A 422 -3.22 -3.62 -6.41
CA LEU A 422 -3.61 -2.45 -7.21
C LEU A 422 -3.80 -2.86 -8.68
N GLY A 423 -4.49 -3.99 -8.85
CA GLY A 423 -4.48 -4.78 -10.07
C GLY A 423 -3.21 -5.65 -10.19
N VAL A 424 -2.32 -5.21 -11.07
CA VAL A 424 -1.07 -5.90 -11.45
C VAL A 424 0.16 -4.99 -11.37
N SER A 425 0.06 -3.88 -10.64
CA SER A 425 1.06 -2.80 -10.64
C SER A 425 1.59 -2.47 -9.25
N GLY A 426 0.78 -2.60 -8.20
CA GLY A 426 1.21 -2.44 -6.82
C GLY A 426 1.90 -3.69 -6.28
N LEU A 427 2.75 -3.47 -5.27
CA LEU A 427 3.53 -4.51 -4.60
C LEU A 427 2.96 -4.73 -3.20
N ALA A 428 2.31 -5.87 -2.94
CA ALA A 428 1.81 -6.21 -1.60
C ALA A 428 2.55 -7.41 -1.00
N LEU A 429 2.54 -7.53 0.32
CA LEU A 429 2.98 -8.73 1.05
C LEU A 429 2.05 -9.04 2.21
N ASP A 430 2.14 -10.24 2.78
CA ASP A 430 1.38 -10.63 3.97
C ASP A 430 2.26 -10.52 5.23
N GLY A 431 1.64 -10.10 6.33
CA GLY A 431 2.32 -9.91 7.61
C GLY A 431 1.38 -10.05 8.80
N LYS A 432 1.96 -10.26 9.99
CA LYS A 432 1.22 -10.58 11.22
C LYS A 432 1.47 -9.56 12.31
N ILE A 433 0.42 -8.86 12.73
CA ILE A 433 0.43 -7.88 13.83
C ILE A 433 0.23 -8.61 15.17
N ASP A 434 1.07 -8.29 16.15
CA ASP A 434 1.00 -8.74 17.55
C ASP A 434 0.82 -10.26 17.72
N ASP A 435 1.38 -11.05 16.80
CA ASP A 435 1.24 -12.51 16.67
C ASP A 435 -0.22 -13.02 16.57
N LYS A 436 -1.18 -12.15 16.27
CA LYS A 436 -2.63 -12.44 16.33
C LYS A 436 -3.38 -12.22 15.03
N LEU A 437 -3.09 -11.12 14.32
CA LEU A 437 -3.87 -10.68 13.17
C LEU A 437 -3.00 -10.69 11.91
N GLU A 438 -3.40 -11.48 10.91
CA GLU A 438 -2.75 -11.54 9.60
C GLU A 438 -3.44 -10.56 8.64
N LEU A 439 -2.67 -9.64 8.07
CA LEU A 439 -3.13 -8.65 7.10
C LEU A 439 -2.23 -8.67 5.86
N THR A 440 -2.81 -8.30 4.72
CA THR A 440 -2.03 -7.90 3.54
C THR A 440 -1.67 -6.41 3.64
N PHE A 441 -0.42 -6.08 3.33
CA PHE A 441 0.11 -4.71 3.31
C PHE A 441 0.57 -4.32 1.90
N LEU A 442 0.15 -3.15 1.42
CA LEU A 442 0.78 -2.46 0.30
C LEU A 442 2.15 -1.92 0.71
N ILE A 443 3.17 -2.10 -0.12
CA ILE A 443 4.45 -1.41 -0.01
C ILE A 443 4.34 -0.05 -0.70
N ASP A 444 4.43 1.03 0.07
CA ASP A 444 4.14 2.38 -0.41
C ASP A 444 5.25 3.38 -0.04
N THR A 445 6.16 3.64 -0.98
CA THR A 445 7.22 4.65 -0.82
C THR A 445 6.72 6.10 -0.95
N GLY A 446 5.45 6.32 -1.34
CA GLY A 446 4.78 7.62 -1.37
C GLY A 446 3.86 7.87 -0.16
N ALA A 447 3.96 7.04 0.87
CA ALA A 447 3.29 7.24 2.15
C ALA A 447 4.28 7.56 3.28
N ALA A 448 4.29 8.81 3.74
CA ALA A 448 4.94 9.24 4.99
C ALA A 448 4.41 8.55 6.27
N PHE A 449 3.40 7.69 6.18
CA PHE A 449 2.76 6.98 7.29
C PHE A 449 2.52 5.51 6.93
N ASN A 450 2.47 4.62 7.94
CA ASN A 450 1.78 3.34 7.76
C ASN A 450 0.28 3.54 8.03
N HIS A 451 -0.60 2.77 7.40
CA HIS A 451 -2.04 2.89 7.57
C HIS A 451 -2.74 1.55 7.82
N VAL A 452 -3.77 1.56 8.66
CA VAL A 452 -4.73 0.46 8.77
C VAL A 452 -6.13 1.02 9.15
N SER A 453 -7.16 0.50 8.49
CA SER A 453 -8.57 0.86 8.75
C SER A 453 -9.06 0.20 10.05
N SER A 454 -9.84 0.90 10.89
CA SER A 454 -10.09 0.40 12.26
C SER A 454 -10.94 -0.86 12.37
N HIS A 455 -11.77 -1.16 11.37
CA HIS A 455 -12.55 -2.40 11.32
C HIS A 455 -11.68 -3.67 11.18
N LEU A 456 -10.48 -3.55 10.61
CA LEU A 456 -9.52 -4.65 10.48
C LEU A 456 -8.88 -5.03 11.83
N VAL A 457 -8.64 -4.03 12.67
CA VAL A 457 -7.89 -4.19 13.94
C VAL A 457 -8.79 -4.12 15.19
N LYS A 458 -10.12 -4.09 15.02
CA LYS A 458 -11.13 -4.05 16.09
C LYS A 458 -10.88 -5.07 17.22
N ASP A 459 -10.37 -6.26 16.88
CA ASP A 459 -10.13 -7.37 17.82
C ASP A 459 -8.76 -7.24 18.53
N LEU A 460 -7.95 -6.24 18.17
CA LEU A 460 -6.70 -5.81 18.83
C LEU A 460 -6.79 -4.40 19.46
N VAL A 461 -7.86 -3.67 19.16
CA VAL A 461 -7.98 -2.22 19.42
C VAL A 461 -9.41 -1.88 19.82
N GLU A 462 -9.64 -1.75 21.14
CA GLU A 462 -10.87 -1.15 21.64
C GLU A 462 -10.99 0.32 21.25
N GLU A 463 -12.05 0.66 20.52
CA GLU A 463 -12.42 2.05 20.22
C GLU A 463 -13.04 2.76 21.45
N PRO A 464 -13.03 4.12 21.50
CA PRO A 464 -12.43 5.03 20.52
C PRO A 464 -10.93 5.23 20.76
N VAL A 465 -10.13 5.21 19.69
CA VAL A 465 -8.75 5.70 19.70
C VAL A 465 -8.72 7.22 19.68
N LEU A 466 -7.71 7.81 20.32
CA LEU A 466 -7.51 9.26 20.34
C LEU A 466 -7.16 9.76 18.93
N SER A 467 -8.05 10.58 18.35
CA SER A 467 -7.76 11.32 17.11
C SER A 467 -6.62 12.31 17.35
N VAL A 468 -5.58 12.23 16.53
CA VAL A 468 -4.30 12.96 16.69
C VAL A 468 -3.73 13.46 15.37
N GLY A 469 -4.51 13.45 14.29
CA GLY A 469 -4.04 13.91 13.00
C GLY A 469 -5.08 13.83 11.90
N THR A 470 -4.65 14.31 10.74
CA THR A 470 -5.43 14.28 9.50
C THR A 470 -4.50 13.89 8.36
N ILE A 471 -4.75 12.74 7.74
CA ILE A 471 -4.07 12.31 6.52
C ILE A 471 -4.77 12.89 5.29
N LYS A 472 -4.04 13.04 4.19
CA LYS A 472 -4.56 13.40 2.87
C LYS A 472 -3.88 12.53 1.81
N GLY A 473 -4.66 11.95 0.91
CA GLY A 473 -4.16 11.40 -0.34
C GLY A 473 -3.99 12.47 -1.42
N LEU A 474 -3.84 12.02 -2.66
CA LEU A 474 -3.59 12.86 -3.85
C LEU A 474 -4.72 13.85 -4.16
N ASP A 475 -5.96 13.53 -3.81
CA ASP A 475 -7.11 14.45 -3.91
C ASP A 475 -7.06 15.64 -2.92
N GLY A 476 -6.15 15.61 -1.94
CA GLY A 476 -6.00 16.61 -0.88
C GLY A 476 -7.11 16.60 0.18
N LEU A 477 -8.04 15.65 0.15
CA LEU A 477 -9.17 15.56 1.07
C LEU A 477 -8.72 15.06 2.46
N PRO A 478 -9.14 15.73 3.55
CA PRO A 478 -8.74 15.38 4.91
C PRO A 478 -9.49 14.16 5.47
N VAL A 479 -8.77 13.08 5.77
CA VAL A 479 -9.26 11.96 6.60
C VAL A 479 -8.69 12.12 8.02
N ASN A 480 -9.55 12.29 9.01
CA ASN A 480 -9.12 12.34 10.41
C ASN A 480 -8.75 10.95 10.92
N THR A 481 -7.61 10.82 11.60
CA THR A 481 -7.06 9.52 12.01
C THR A 481 -6.58 9.51 13.46
N GLY A 482 -6.70 8.35 14.09
CA GLY A 482 -5.92 8.02 15.29
C GLY A 482 -4.47 7.67 14.92
N SER A 483 -3.63 7.49 15.94
CA SER A 483 -2.32 6.86 15.79
C SER A 483 -2.12 5.82 16.89
N ILE A 484 -1.58 4.66 16.51
CA ILE A 484 -1.43 3.49 17.36
C ILE A 484 -0.07 2.84 17.14
N ARG A 485 0.55 2.37 18.24
CA ARG A 485 1.75 1.54 18.19
C ARG A 485 1.37 0.11 18.56
N PHE A 486 1.59 -0.81 17.63
CA PHE A 486 1.54 -2.25 17.89
C PHE A 486 2.85 -2.71 18.53
N HIS A 487 2.87 -3.90 19.14
CA HIS A 487 4.08 -4.46 19.74
C HIS A 487 5.03 -5.02 18.67
N THR A 488 4.51 -5.80 17.73
CA THR A 488 5.28 -6.42 16.63
C THR A 488 4.51 -6.43 15.31
N LEU A 489 5.26 -6.45 14.21
CA LEU A 489 4.78 -6.80 12.87
C LEU A 489 5.80 -7.76 12.25
N LYS A 490 5.39 -9.01 12.03
CA LYS A 490 6.22 -10.04 11.39
C LYS A 490 5.90 -10.13 9.91
N ILE A 491 6.93 -10.07 9.07
CA ILE A 491 6.84 -10.08 7.60
C ILE A 491 7.91 -11.04 7.07
N GLY A 492 7.53 -12.25 6.69
CA GLY A 492 8.48 -13.36 6.52
C GLY A 492 9.31 -13.57 7.80
N ASP A 493 10.63 -13.72 7.66
CA ASP A 493 11.55 -13.85 8.80
C ASP A 493 11.89 -12.51 9.50
N LEU A 494 11.31 -11.38 9.07
CA LEU A 494 11.57 -10.06 9.63
C LEU A 494 10.58 -9.72 10.75
N ASP A 495 11.06 -9.63 11.99
CA ASP A 495 10.29 -9.11 13.13
C ASP A 495 10.54 -7.61 13.32
N ILE A 496 9.49 -6.81 13.13
CA ILE A 496 9.54 -5.34 13.21
C ILE A 496 8.95 -4.90 14.54
N GLU A 497 9.81 -4.60 15.52
CA GLU A 497 9.37 -4.09 16.81
C GLU A 497 8.73 -2.69 16.72
N GLY A 498 7.65 -2.51 17.48
CA GLY A 498 7.03 -1.22 17.75
C GLY A 498 6.65 -0.40 16.50
N PRO A 499 5.98 -0.95 15.47
CA PRO A 499 5.56 -0.15 14.31
C PRO A 499 4.43 0.81 14.71
N VAL A 500 4.43 2.00 14.11
CA VAL A 500 3.36 3.00 14.30
C VAL A 500 2.48 2.99 13.06
N PHE A 501 1.18 2.86 13.27
CA PHE A 501 0.16 2.94 12.24
C PHE A 501 -0.77 4.10 12.54
N SER A 502 -1.14 4.84 11.49
CA SER A 502 -2.31 5.69 11.51
C SER A 502 -3.57 4.82 11.40
N LEU A 503 -4.62 5.20 12.12
CA LEU A 503 -5.85 4.43 12.22
C LEU A 503 -7.00 5.18 11.55
N GLY A 504 -7.52 4.61 10.46
CA GLY A 504 -8.61 5.18 9.65
C GLY A 504 -9.99 4.84 10.21
N PRO A 505 -11.00 5.72 10.08
CA PRO A 505 -12.36 5.42 10.49
C PRO A 505 -12.98 4.34 9.58
N ALA A 506 -13.67 3.37 10.18
CA ALA A 506 -14.26 2.21 9.50
C ALA A 506 -15.32 2.51 8.41
N GLU A 507 -15.85 3.74 8.35
CA GLU A 507 -16.81 4.16 7.32
C GLU A 507 -16.58 5.60 6.86
N SER A 508 -16.50 5.81 5.54
CA SER A 508 -16.62 7.13 4.91
C SER A 508 -17.94 7.24 4.16
N LYS A 509 -18.73 8.30 4.38
CA LYS A 509 -19.95 8.58 3.61
C LYS A 509 -19.62 9.17 2.23
N GLY A 510 -19.19 8.30 1.32
CA GLY A 510 -18.81 8.62 -0.06
C GLY A 510 -18.08 7.44 -0.72
N PRO A 511 -17.64 7.57 -2.00
CA PRO A 511 -16.75 6.60 -2.61
C PRO A 511 -15.43 6.57 -1.82
N ALA A 512 -15.14 5.43 -1.18
CA ALA A 512 -14.00 5.32 -0.28
C ALA A 512 -12.65 5.39 -1.02
N GLY A 513 -11.58 5.65 -0.27
CA GLY A 513 -10.20 5.44 -0.70
C GLY A 513 -9.53 4.28 0.04
N LEU A 514 -8.27 3.99 -0.31
CA LEU A 514 -7.43 2.95 0.33
C LEU A 514 -7.43 3.02 1.87
N ILE A 515 -7.52 4.24 2.41
CA ILE A 515 -7.49 4.55 3.86
C ILE A 515 -8.79 4.21 4.59
N ALA A 516 -9.94 4.22 3.90
CA ALA A 516 -11.27 4.17 4.54
C ALA A 516 -12.11 2.95 4.15
N GLY A 517 -11.94 2.43 2.94
CA GLY A 517 -12.66 1.24 2.44
C GLY A 517 -11.74 0.09 2.05
N GLY A 518 -10.41 0.28 2.15
CA GLY A 518 -9.45 -0.79 1.97
C GLY A 518 -9.52 -1.79 3.12
N ASN A 519 -9.59 -3.08 2.76
CA ASN A 519 -9.18 -4.16 3.66
C ASN A 519 -7.64 -4.40 3.58
N LEU A 520 -6.93 -3.62 2.75
CA LEU A 520 -5.47 -3.53 2.63
C LEU A 520 -4.91 -2.58 3.70
N ALA A 521 -3.86 -3.00 4.42
CA ALA A 521 -3.04 -2.07 5.19
C ALA A 521 -1.98 -1.41 4.29
N ILE A 522 -1.40 -0.28 4.70
CA ILE A 522 -0.30 0.39 4.00
C ILE A 522 0.96 0.33 4.87
N LEU A 523 2.07 -0.17 4.31
CA LEU A 523 3.39 -0.19 4.91
C LEU A 523 4.27 0.86 4.20
N GLY A 524 4.36 2.03 4.83
CA GLY A 524 5.02 3.21 4.29
C GLY A 524 6.39 3.49 4.92
N ASN A 525 6.90 4.69 4.64
CA ASN A 525 8.25 5.11 5.00
C ASN A 525 8.62 5.01 6.50
N PRO A 526 7.72 5.09 7.51
CA PRO A 526 8.10 4.85 8.92
C PRO A 526 8.49 3.41 9.26
N VAL A 527 8.26 2.46 8.35
CA VAL A 527 8.87 1.13 8.36
C VAL A 527 9.94 1.00 7.27
N LEU A 528 9.67 1.40 6.03
CA LEU A 528 10.60 1.17 4.91
C LEU A 528 11.98 1.85 5.14
N ALA A 529 12.01 3.09 5.67
CA ALA A 529 13.25 3.82 5.94
C ALA A 529 14.13 3.24 7.08
N ARG A 530 13.61 2.24 7.83
CA ARG A 530 14.41 1.47 8.80
C ARG A 530 15.44 0.57 8.09
N TYR A 531 15.25 0.31 6.80
CA TYR A 531 16.04 -0.60 5.98
C TYR A 531 16.62 0.12 4.76
N ARG A 532 17.55 -0.55 4.09
CA ARG A 532 17.81 -0.37 2.67
C ARG A 532 16.98 -1.43 1.96
N ILE A 533 16.16 -1.04 1.00
CA ILE A 533 15.21 -1.97 0.34
C ILE A 533 15.62 -2.22 -1.11
N THR A 534 15.48 -3.45 -1.59
CA THR A 534 15.55 -3.75 -3.03
C THR A 534 14.27 -4.44 -3.47
N ILE A 535 13.54 -3.81 -4.39
CA ILE A 535 12.28 -4.29 -4.96
C ILE A 535 12.56 -4.94 -6.31
N ASP A 536 11.98 -6.13 -6.49
CA ASP A 536 12.03 -6.93 -7.69
C ASP A 536 10.61 -7.36 -8.05
N TYR A 537 9.96 -6.53 -8.87
CA TYR A 537 8.61 -6.75 -9.39
C TYR A 537 8.50 -8.03 -10.25
N ARG A 538 9.59 -8.45 -10.91
CA ARG A 538 9.60 -9.56 -11.87
C ARG A 538 9.53 -10.91 -11.17
N ASN A 539 10.28 -11.07 -10.07
CA ASN A 539 10.29 -12.29 -9.27
C ASN A 539 9.40 -12.18 -8.01
N GLN A 540 8.55 -11.15 -7.95
CA GLN A 540 7.64 -10.82 -6.84
C GLN A 540 8.30 -10.96 -5.47
N GLN A 541 9.29 -10.09 -5.21
CA GLN A 541 10.03 -10.10 -3.96
C GLN A 541 10.58 -8.72 -3.56
N ILE A 542 10.76 -8.53 -2.27
CA ILE A 542 11.45 -7.38 -1.67
C ILE A 542 12.53 -7.88 -0.69
N LYS A 543 13.74 -7.33 -0.80
CA LYS A 543 14.83 -7.54 0.16
C LYS A 543 14.88 -6.39 1.15
N PHE A 544 14.90 -6.70 2.44
CA PHE A 544 15.16 -5.77 3.53
C PHE A 544 16.58 -5.97 4.06
N GLU A 545 17.46 -4.99 3.83
CA GLU A 545 18.84 -4.96 4.31
C GLU A 545 18.97 -3.97 5.48
N THR A 546 19.81 -4.28 6.47
CA THR A 546 20.13 -3.34 7.56
C THR A 546 21.56 -3.53 8.04
N THR A 547 22.23 -2.44 8.41
CA THR A 547 23.63 -2.53 8.83
C THR A 547 23.73 -3.03 10.28
N PRO A 548 24.79 -3.76 10.65
CA PRO A 548 25.04 -4.13 12.05
C PRO A 548 25.13 -2.92 13.00
N GLU A 549 25.45 -1.73 12.48
CA GLU A 549 25.41 -0.48 13.27
C GLU A 549 23.98 0.01 13.52
N LYS A 550 23.11 -0.01 12.51
CA LYS A 550 21.69 0.35 12.62
C LYS A 550 20.95 -0.60 13.57
N GLN A 551 21.27 -1.90 13.51
CA GLN A 551 20.82 -2.92 14.48
C GLN A 551 21.31 -2.61 15.92
N ARG A 552 22.61 -2.37 16.13
CA ARG A 552 23.15 -2.00 17.46
C ARG A 552 22.52 -0.72 18.01
N LEU A 553 22.31 0.29 17.17
CA LEU A 553 21.63 1.52 17.55
C LEU A 553 20.18 1.23 18.01
N ALA A 554 19.40 0.46 17.25
CA ALA A 554 18.04 0.08 17.63
C ALA A 554 17.99 -0.60 19.01
N GLY A 555 18.93 -1.52 19.30
CA GLY A 555 19.07 -2.13 20.62
C GLY A 555 19.34 -1.12 21.74
N PHE A 556 20.26 -0.17 21.53
CA PHE A 556 20.48 0.91 22.50
C PHE A 556 19.28 1.83 22.67
N LEU A 557 18.53 2.16 21.61
CA LEU A 557 17.33 2.98 21.71
C LEU A 557 16.21 2.26 22.51
N LYS A 558 16.15 0.92 22.41
CA LYS A 558 15.27 0.09 23.24
C LYS A 558 15.68 0.11 24.72
N GLU A 559 16.97 -0.09 25.03
CA GLU A 559 17.48 0.05 26.41
C GLU A 559 17.18 1.45 26.97
N ILE A 560 17.46 2.52 26.22
CA ILE A 560 17.22 3.91 26.64
C ILE A 560 15.73 4.20 26.86
N LYS A 561 14.82 3.73 25.98
CA LYS A 561 13.37 3.93 26.15
C LYS A 561 12.82 3.17 27.36
N ALA A 562 13.33 1.98 27.66
CA ALA A 562 12.94 1.23 28.86
C ALA A 562 13.28 1.99 30.15
N VAL A 563 14.49 2.56 30.26
CA VAL A 563 14.89 3.36 31.43
C VAL A 563 14.06 4.65 31.54
N GLN A 564 13.72 5.30 30.41
CA GLN A 564 12.82 6.46 30.42
C GLN A 564 11.44 6.14 30.97
N ILE A 565 10.81 5.05 30.52
CA ILE A 565 9.49 4.62 30.99
C ILE A 565 9.55 4.32 32.50
N SER A 566 10.53 3.50 32.94
CA SER A 566 10.69 3.17 34.36
C SER A 566 10.94 4.41 35.23
N TYR A 567 11.70 5.39 34.75
CA TYR A 567 11.90 6.67 35.45
C TYR A 567 10.63 7.53 35.51
N LEU A 568 9.82 7.58 34.44
CA LEU A 568 8.56 8.34 34.42
C LEU A 568 7.52 7.78 35.39
N GLU A 569 7.48 6.45 35.56
CA GLU A 569 6.58 5.74 36.46
C GLU A 569 7.07 5.75 37.92
N SER A 570 8.34 5.42 38.17
CA SER A 570 8.90 5.28 39.52
C SER A 570 9.46 6.57 40.14
N LYS A 571 9.84 7.54 39.31
CA LYS A 571 10.63 8.75 39.67
C LYS A 571 12.02 8.46 40.28
N GLU A 572 12.52 7.21 40.22
CA GLU A 572 13.80 6.76 40.81
C GLU A 572 15.02 7.31 40.06
N ALA A 573 15.34 8.60 40.27
CA ALA A 573 16.39 9.31 39.53
C ALA A 573 17.77 8.62 39.62
N GLU A 574 18.22 8.21 40.80
CA GLU A 574 19.56 7.61 40.98
C GLU A 574 19.74 6.30 40.19
N LYS A 575 18.70 5.46 40.17
CA LYS A 575 18.65 4.22 39.40
C LYS A 575 18.68 4.49 37.90
N ALA A 576 17.82 5.40 37.42
CA ALA A 576 17.77 5.79 36.01
C ALA A 576 19.11 6.40 35.53
N LEU A 577 19.73 7.25 36.34
CA LEU A 577 21.07 7.79 36.09
C LEU A 577 22.12 6.67 36.07
N GLY A 578 22.04 5.69 36.97
CA GLY A 578 22.95 4.54 37.01
C GLY A 578 22.82 3.61 35.81
N GLU A 579 21.60 3.37 35.32
CA GLU A 579 21.33 2.55 34.14
C GLU A 579 21.74 3.26 32.85
N LEU A 580 21.38 4.54 32.68
CA LEU A 580 21.83 5.34 31.54
C LEU A 580 23.36 5.49 31.48
N LYS A 581 24.05 5.60 32.64
CA LYS A 581 25.53 5.61 32.67
C LYS A 581 26.13 4.28 32.20
N LYS A 582 25.52 3.14 32.53
CA LYS A 582 25.92 1.82 31.97
C LYS A 582 25.68 1.77 30.45
N ILE A 583 24.55 2.28 29.97
CA ILE A 583 24.22 2.33 28.54
C ILE A 583 25.20 3.23 27.77
N SER A 584 25.49 4.43 28.30
CA SER A 584 26.48 5.37 27.76
C SER A 584 27.86 4.70 27.65
N GLY A 585 28.33 4.02 28.70
CA GLY A 585 29.59 3.26 28.69
C GLY A 585 29.62 2.14 27.65
N LYS A 586 28.56 1.33 27.53
CA LYS A 586 28.42 0.31 26.47
C LYS A 586 28.50 0.95 25.07
N ALA A 587 27.76 2.04 24.84
CA ALA A 587 27.66 2.71 23.55
C ALA A 587 29.01 3.30 23.13
N LEU A 588 29.73 3.94 24.05
CA LEU A 588 31.08 4.45 23.83
C LEU A 588 32.07 3.32 23.49
N ALA A 589 32.04 2.21 24.24
CA ALA A 589 32.89 1.04 23.99
C ALA A 589 32.61 0.36 22.63
N GLN A 590 31.39 0.47 22.12
CA GLN A 590 30.99 0.00 20.77
C GLN A 590 31.10 1.08 19.68
N ASN A 591 31.70 2.25 19.98
CA ASN A 591 31.82 3.42 19.08
C ASN A 591 30.46 3.93 18.53
N ASN A 592 29.33 3.60 19.18
CA ASN A 592 28.00 4.03 18.77
C ASN A 592 27.71 5.44 19.29
N LYS A 593 28.22 6.43 18.56
CA LYS A 593 28.12 7.87 18.91
C LYS A 593 26.68 8.35 19.04
N ALA A 594 25.75 7.79 18.25
CA ALA A 594 24.32 8.13 18.33
C ALA A 594 23.70 7.68 19.66
N ALA A 595 23.90 6.42 20.05
CA ALA A 595 23.45 5.89 21.32
C ALA A 595 24.10 6.60 22.52
N PHE A 596 25.41 6.86 22.45
CA PHE A 596 26.16 7.60 23.46
C PHE A 596 25.61 9.02 23.65
N ALA A 597 25.45 9.78 22.55
CA ALA A 597 24.92 11.14 22.59
C ALA A 597 23.49 11.20 23.16
N LEU A 598 22.61 10.26 22.81
CA LEU A 598 21.26 10.23 23.38
C LEU A 598 21.29 9.87 24.88
N ALA A 599 22.10 8.90 25.30
CA ALA A 599 22.25 8.55 26.70
C ALA A 599 22.77 9.75 27.52
N GLU A 600 23.83 10.41 27.06
CA GLU A 600 24.39 11.60 27.72
C GLU A 600 23.39 12.76 27.82
N ALA A 601 22.57 12.99 26.79
CA ALA A 601 21.51 13.99 26.84
C ALA A 601 20.38 13.61 27.82
N GLN A 602 20.02 12.33 27.93
CA GLN A 602 19.04 11.85 28.91
C GLN A 602 19.55 11.97 30.35
N ILE A 603 20.83 11.64 30.59
CA ILE A 603 21.46 11.82 31.91
C ILE A 603 21.48 13.32 32.25
N ALA A 604 21.79 14.21 31.29
CA ALA A 604 21.71 15.67 31.49
C ALA A 604 20.30 16.17 31.85
N THR A 605 19.23 15.64 31.22
CA THR A 605 17.84 15.97 31.57
C THR A 605 17.49 15.52 32.99
N ILE A 606 17.88 14.31 33.41
CA ILE A 606 17.57 13.80 34.76
C ILE A 606 18.42 14.52 35.82
N ASP A 607 19.73 14.69 35.61
CA ASP A 607 20.61 15.46 36.50
C ASP A 607 20.02 16.88 36.72
N GLY A 608 19.60 17.56 35.65
CA GLY A 608 19.00 18.90 35.71
C GLY A 608 17.65 18.99 36.42
N ARG A 609 16.82 17.94 36.36
CA ARG A 609 15.58 17.88 37.15
C ARG A 609 15.81 17.66 38.64
N THR A 610 16.96 17.09 39.04
CA THR A 610 17.32 16.94 40.47
C THR A 610 17.96 18.20 41.05
N ASP A 611 18.57 19.05 40.23
CA ASP A 611 19.26 20.28 40.63
C ASP A 611 18.28 21.45 40.86
N ARG A 612 17.49 21.35 41.94
CA ARG A 612 16.45 22.34 42.30
C ARG A 612 16.94 23.77 42.47
N ASN A 613 18.25 23.96 42.71
CA ASN A 613 18.88 25.27 42.89
C ASN A 613 19.62 25.74 41.62
N ASN A 614 19.55 25.00 40.51
CA ASN A 614 20.24 25.25 39.24
C ASN A 614 21.78 25.42 39.37
N THR A 615 22.36 24.82 40.40
CA THR A 615 23.79 24.93 40.79
C THR A 615 24.76 24.26 39.83
N ARG A 616 24.27 23.33 39.01
CA ARG A 616 25.01 22.53 38.02
C ARG A 616 24.67 22.90 36.58
N SER A 617 23.96 24.02 36.36
CA SER A 617 23.55 24.45 35.02
C SER A 617 24.72 24.59 34.03
N PRO A 618 25.91 25.11 34.41
CA PRO A 618 27.06 25.16 33.51
C PRO A 618 27.49 23.78 33.00
N GLU A 619 27.52 22.78 33.88
CA GLU A 619 27.88 21.39 33.62
C GLU A 619 26.82 20.68 32.76
N ILE A 620 25.54 20.85 33.12
CA ILE A 620 24.39 20.29 32.36
C ILE A 620 24.40 20.84 30.92
N GLN A 621 24.61 22.15 30.76
CA GLN A 621 24.74 22.75 29.43
C GLN A 621 26.02 22.33 28.70
N ALA A 622 27.13 22.09 29.39
CA ALA A 622 28.34 21.51 28.79
C ALA A 622 28.08 20.10 28.26
N ARG A 623 27.33 19.28 29.02
CA ARG A 623 26.92 17.93 28.63
C ARG A 623 26.01 17.92 27.40
N PHE A 624 25.00 18.78 27.35
CA PHE A 624 24.17 18.94 26.13
C PHE A 624 24.98 19.45 24.93
N ARG A 625 25.96 20.36 25.13
CA ARG A 625 26.89 20.79 24.07
C ARG A 625 27.71 19.62 23.52
N ALA A 626 28.27 18.76 24.38
CA ALA A 626 29.03 17.58 23.96
C ALA A 626 28.14 16.55 23.23
N ALA A 627 27.02 16.15 23.83
CA ALA A 627 26.05 15.23 23.22
C ALA A 627 25.57 15.71 21.85
N ARG A 628 25.34 17.03 21.68
CA ARG A 628 24.98 17.62 20.38
C ARG A 628 26.11 17.52 19.35
N GLN A 629 27.38 17.64 19.76
CA GLN A 629 28.50 17.44 18.84
C GLN A 629 28.60 15.98 18.40
N ASP A 630 28.46 15.02 19.32
CA ASP A 630 28.64 13.60 19.01
C ASP A 630 27.46 12.99 18.24
N SER A 631 26.23 13.47 18.46
CA SER A 631 25.09 13.13 17.60
C SER A 631 25.27 13.65 16.17
N LEU A 632 25.77 14.88 15.98
CA LEU A 632 26.14 15.38 14.64
C LEU A 632 27.27 14.56 13.99
N LYS A 633 28.28 14.14 14.76
CA LYS A 633 29.36 13.23 14.29
C LYS A 633 28.90 11.80 14.01
N SER A 634 27.65 11.44 14.34
CA SER A 634 27.06 10.12 14.05
C SER A 634 26.28 10.07 12.73
N GLY A 635 26.10 11.21 12.05
CA GLY A 635 25.26 11.33 10.85
C GLY A 635 23.74 11.20 11.11
N ASN A 636 23.32 10.68 12.28
CA ASN A 636 21.92 10.41 12.56
C ASN A 636 21.13 11.70 12.90
N GLN A 637 20.31 12.13 11.95
CA GLN A 637 19.50 13.35 12.02
C GLN A 637 18.44 13.32 13.13
N ASP A 638 17.74 12.19 13.32
CA ASP A 638 16.71 12.04 14.37
C ASP A 638 17.32 12.17 15.78
N ILE A 639 18.49 11.57 16.00
CA ILE A 639 19.18 11.66 17.29
C ILE A 639 19.73 13.06 17.53
N ALA A 640 20.26 13.73 16.50
CA ALA A 640 20.67 15.13 16.60
C ALA A 640 19.48 16.08 16.92
N ALA A 641 18.31 15.85 16.31
CA ALA A 641 17.08 16.56 16.62
C ALA A 641 16.59 16.26 18.06
N ARG A 642 16.55 14.99 18.47
CA ARG A 642 16.13 14.59 19.83
C ARG A 642 17.03 15.17 20.92
N VAL A 643 18.35 15.22 20.72
CA VAL A 643 19.28 15.86 21.66
C VAL A 643 19.03 17.38 21.77
N LEU A 644 18.68 18.05 20.66
CA LEU A 644 18.28 19.47 20.68
C LEU A 644 16.94 19.67 21.43
N ALA A 645 15.96 18.79 21.22
CA ALA A 645 14.66 18.84 21.89
C ALA A 645 14.75 18.57 23.40
N LEU A 646 15.58 17.62 23.83
CA LEU A 646 15.85 17.36 25.26
C LEU A 646 16.51 18.56 25.95
N TRP A 647 17.45 19.23 25.26
CA TRP A 647 18.07 20.45 25.77
C TRP A 647 17.05 21.59 25.87
N ALA A 648 16.23 21.78 24.83
CA ALA A 648 15.15 22.78 24.85
C ALA A 648 14.13 22.53 25.99
N LEU A 649 13.78 21.27 26.25
CA LEU A 649 12.90 20.87 27.35
C LEU A 649 13.49 21.19 28.72
N TYR A 650 14.76 20.84 28.98
CA TYR A 650 15.44 21.21 30.23
C TYR A 650 15.44 22.72 30.47
N LEU A 651 15.73 23.51 29.42
CA LEU A 651 15.74 24.97 29.52
C LEU A 651 14.35 25.53 29.85
N LEU A 652 13.29 25.02 29.20
CA LEU A 652 11.90 25.37 29.46
C LEU A 652 11.45 24.99 30.89
N GLU A 653 11.82 23.81 31.37
CA GLU A 653 11.46 23.31 32.70
C GLU A 653 12.14 24.09 33.84
N SER A 654 13.35 24.61 33.62
CA SER A 654 14.13 25.33 34.64
C SER A 654 13.67 26.77 34.92
N LYS A 655 12.99 27.43 33.97
CA LYS A 655 12.32 28.75 34.09
C LYS A 655 13.15 30.07 34.21
N PRO A 656 14.45 30.21 33.91
CA PRO A 656 15.05 31.54 33.68
C PRO A 656 14.42 32.25 32.47
N GLN A 657 14.24 33.57 32.55
CA GLN A 657 13.51 34.33 31.52
C GLN A 657 14.22 34.30 30.14
N ASP A 658 15.56 34.32 30.12
CA ASP A 658 16.37 34.20 28.90
C ASP A 658 16.27 32.81 28.23
N TYR A 659 15.97 31.77 29.01
CA TYR A 659 16.01 30.39 28.53
C TYR A 659 14.85 30.08 27.58
N ASN A 660 13.73 30.81 27.68
CA ASN A 660 12.59 30.68 26.76
C ASN A 660 12.96 31.05 25.31
N LEU A 661 13.84 32.04 25.09
CA LEU A 661 14.35 32.34 23.75
C LEU A 661 15.26 31.21 23.25
N LYS A 662 16.12 30.68 24.12
CA LYS A 662 17.05 29.60 23.76
C LYS A 662 16.34 28.28 23.46
N ALA A 663 15.29 27.95 24.21
CA ALA A 663 14.43 26.80 23.94
C ALA A 663 13.72 26.92 22.57
N ARG A 664 13.23 28.12 22.20
CA ARG A 664 12.66 28.40 20.86
C ARG A 664 13.69 28.16 19.75
N GLU A 665 14.91 28.69 19.88
CA GLU A 665 16.00 28.48 18.91
C GLU A 665 16.36 27.00 18.73
N LEU A 666 16.58 26.29 19.84
CA LEU A 666 16.97 24.87 19.83
C LEU A 666 15.87 24.00 19.21
N THR A 667 14.60 24.27 19.53
CA THR A 667 13.45 23.53 18.99
C THR A 667 13.25 23.81 17.50
N THR A 668 13.39 25.07 17.06
CA THR A 668 13.38 25.42 15.63
C THR A 668 14.51 24.73 14.88
N LYS A 669 15.69 24.58 15.51
CA LYS A 669 16.78 23.80 14.93
C LYS A 669 16.48 22.30 14.92
N ALA A 670 15.84 21.76 15.96
CA ALA A 670 15.49 20.34 16.07
C ALA A 670 14.56 19.91 14.92
N LEU A 671 13.44 20.62 14.74
CA LEU A 671 12.47 20.39 13.65
C LEU A 671 13.13 20.48 12.26
N ARG A 672 14.03 21.44 12.04
CA ARG A 672 14.83 21.55 10.80
C ARG A 672 15.94 20.51 10.65
N THR A 673 16.26 19.77 11.71
CA THR A 673 17.27 18.69 11.68
C THR A 673 16.61 17.35 11.39
N SER A 674 15.40 17.12 11.93
CA SER A 674 14.50 16.05 11.49
C SER A 674 13.03 16.46 11.66
N PRO A 675 12.23 16.48 10.56
CA PRO A 675 10.78 16.72 10.61
C PRO A 675 10.00 15.45 11.00
N THR A 676 10.68 14.36 11.37
CA THR A 676 10.07 13.10 11.83
C THR A 676 10.35 12.80 13.30
N GLU A 677 10.99 13.72 14.04
CA GLU A 677 11.34 13.52 15.45
C GLU A 677 10.20 14.00 16.39
N PRO A 678 9.47 13.10 17.09
CA PRO A 678 8.25 13.44 17.82
C PRO A 678 8.46 14.32 19.07
N LEU A 679 9.61 14.26 19.74
CA LEU A 679 9.85 15.09 20.93
C LEU A 679 9.99 16.56 20.55
N SER A 680 10.61 16.85 19.40
CA SER A 680 10.76 18.19 18.83
C SER A 680 9.42 18.90 18.63
N TYR A 681 8.41 18.18 18.12
CA TYR A 681 7.04 18.70 17.99
C TYR A 681 6.34 18.89 19.35
N ALA A 682 6.50 17.96 20.28
CA ALA A 682 5.91 18.06 21.62
C ALA A 682 6.44 19.29 22.40
N VAL A 683 7.76 19.50 22.37
CA VAL A 683 8.41 20.67 22.99
C VAL A 683 7.99 21.97 22.30
N ALA A 684 7.88 21.98 20.96
CA ALA A 684 7.38 23.14 20.23
C ALA A 684 5.94 23.51 20.63
N GLY A 685 5.07 22.51 20.79
CA GLY A 685 3.71 22.68 21.32
C GLY A 685 3.69 23.32 22.71
N MET A 686 4.49 22.80 23.65
CA MET A 686 4.60 23.35 25.01
C MET A 686 5.11 24.79 25.03
N ILE A 687 6.11 25.13 24.21
CA ILE A 687 6.64 26.49 24.08
C ILE A 687 5.54 27.46 23.62
N LEU A 688 4.64 27.04 22.73
CA LEU A 688 3.49 27.86 22.30
C LEU A 688 2.33 27.88 23.32
N MET A 689 2.28 26.96 24.29
CA MET A 689 1.37 27.04 25.44
C MET A 689 1.87 28.11 26.43
N ASP A 690 3.11 27.98 26.89
CA ASP A 690 3.77 28.95 27.79
C ASP A 690 3.76 30.37 27.21
N ALA A 691 4.03 30.52 25.90
CA ALA A 691 3.97 31.80 25.22
C ALA A 691 2.59 32.49 25.36
N LYS A 692 1.50 31.72 25.25
CA LYS A 692 0.13 32.25 25.32
C LYS A 692 -0.31 32.52 26.76
N GLU A 693 0.15 31.73 27.72
CA GLU A 693 -0.09 31.95 29.15
C GLU A 693 0.62 33.20 29.66
N ASN A 694 1.89 33.39 29.26
CA ASN A 694 2.71 34.53 29.65
C ASN A 694 2.49 35.79 28.78
N GLY A 695 1.43 35.83 27.96
CA GLY A 695 1.11 36.98 27.09
C GLY A 695 2.16 37.34 26.03
N SER A 696 3.14 36.46 25.78
CA SER A 696 4.30 36.69 24.90
C SER A 696 4.17 36.03 23.52
N GLY A 697 3.05 35.38 23.24
CA GLY A 697 2.68 34.86 21.93
C GLY A 697 2.37 35.97 20.95
N SER A 698 2.82 35.84 19.70
CA SER A 698 2.59 36.83 18.66
C SER A 698 1.18 36.67 18.07
N ARG A 699 0.54 37.79 17.72
CA ARG A 699 -0.65 37.77 16.84
C ARG A 699 -0.35 37.19 15.43
N ALA A 700 0.91 37.01 15.08
CA ALA A 700 1.35 36.36 13.85
C ALA A 700 1.60 34.83 13.99
N ASP A 701 1.44 34.24 15.17
CA ASP A 701 1.64 32.79 15.39
C ASP A 701 0.48 31.99 14.77
N LYS A 702 0.62 31.66 13.48
CA LYS A 702 -0.41 30.99 12.66
C LYS A 702 -0.71 29.55 13.10
N ILE A 703 0.25 28.86 13.70
CA ILE A 703 0.14 27.45 14.14
C ILE A 703 -0.35 27.41 15.59
N LYS A 704 -1.29 26.52 15.89
CA LYS A 704 -1.81 26.30 17.25
C LYS A 704 -0.95 25.29 18.01
N PRO A 705 -0.80 25.41 19.34
CA PRO A 705 -0.07 24.42 20.15
C PRO A 705 -0.55 22.98 19.94
N VAL A 706 -1.88 22.80 19.82
CA VAL A 706 -2.51 21.49 19.61
C VAL A 706 -2.09 20.83 18.29
N GLU A 707 -1.86 21.60 17.23
CA GLU A 707 -1.48 21.06 15.91
C GLU A 707 -0.06 20.45 15.93
N LEU A 708 0.84 20.99 16.76
CA LEU A 708 2.17 20.42 16.99
C LEU A 708 2.13 19.23 17.95
N ILE A 709 1.28 19.27 18.98
CA ILE A 709 1.09 18.16 19.92
C ILE A 709 0.46 16.96 19.23
N ASP A 710 -0.49 17.20 18.31
CA ASP A 710 -1.11 16.18 17.47
C ASP A 710 -0.07 15.58 16.51
N GLN A 711 0.74 16.38 15.81
CA GLN A 711 1.84 15.86 14.99
C GLN A 711 2.83 15.00 15.80
N ALA A 712 3.13 15.37 17.05
CA ALA A 712 3.98 14.58 17.95
C ALA A 712 3.37 13.22 18.30
N LEU A 713 2.05 13.14 18.49
CA LEU A 713 1.31 11.91 18.76
C LEU A 713 1.03 11.08 17.51
N MET A 714 0.95 11.71 16.33
CA MET A 714 0.89 11.03 15.05
C MET A 714 2.17 10.22 14.81
N LEU A 715 3.33 10.85 15.04
CA LEU A 715 4.68 10.26 14.91
C LEU A 715 5.03 9.26 16.04
N ASP A 716 4.70 9.55 17.30
CA ASP A 716 4.77 8.59 18.40
C ASP A 716 3.54 8.69 19.33
N PRO A 717 2.53 7.81 19.18
CA PRO A 717 1.33 7.83 20.02
C PRO A 717 1.59 7.45 21.48
N SER A 718 2.81 7.00 21.82
CA SER A 718 3.28 6.75 23.18
C SER A 718 4.08 7.93 23.78
N ASN A 719 4.18 9.07 23.11
CA ASN A 719 4.92 10.24 23.59
C ASN A 719 4.26 10.87 24.82
N TRP A 720 4.78 10.56 26.02
CA TRP A 720 4.23 11.02 27.31
C TRP A 720 4.08 12.55 27.39
N LEU A 721 5.04 13.29 26.83
CA LEU A 721 5.07 14.76 26.90
C LEU A 721 3.92 15.35 26.09
N ALA A 722 3.67 14.79 24.90
CA ALA A 722 2.55 15.17 24.06
C ALA A 722 1.19 14.72 24.64
N LEU A 723 1.11 13.52 25.22
CA LEU A 723 -0.09 13.03 25.93
C LEU A 723 -0.45 13.95 27.11
N LYS A 724 0.55 14.33 27.93
CA LYS A 724 0.41 15.29 29.03
C LYS A 724 -0.02 16.68 28.53
N ALA A 725 0.64 17.22 27.52
CA ALA A 725 0.30 18.53 26.95
C ALA A 725 -1.13 18.54 26.39
N LYS A 726 -1.57 17.48 25.70
CA LYS A 726 -2.94 17.33 25.20
C LYS A 726 -3.95 17.18 26.35
N TYR A 727 -3.60 16.45 27.41
CA TYR A 727 -4.44 16.33 28.62
C TYR A 727 -4.68 17.68 29.28
N VAL A 728 -3.62 18.48 29.49
CA VAL A 728 -3.71 19.84 30.02
C VAL A 728 -4.59 20.74 29.14
N LEU A 729 -4.44 20.67 27.80
CA LEU A 729 -5.29 21.41 26.87
C LEU A 729 -6.76 20.94 26.88
N ALA A 730 -7.03 19.65 27.09
CA ALA A 730 -8.38 19.10 27.20
C ALA A 730 -9.06 19.52 28.52
N CYS A 731 -8.33 19.43 29.66
CA CYS A 731 -8.77 19.92 30.96
C CYS A 731 -9.11 21.41 30.94
N ARG A 732 -8.26 22.25 30.32
CA ARG A 732 -8.51 23.70 30.16
C ARG A 732 -9.72 24.03 29.28
N ARG A 733 -10.11 23.13 28.37
CA ARG A 733 -11.34 23.22 27.57
C ARG A 733 -12.58 22.65 28.27
N GLY A 734 -12.41 21.96 29.40
CA GLY A 734 -13.47 21.21 30.08
C GLY A 734 -13.89 19.93 29.36
N ASP A 735 -13.11 19.44 28.38
CA ASP A 735 -13.51 18.29 27.56
C ASP A 735 -13.33 16.96 28.31
N ARG A 736 -14.42 16.53 28.96
CA ARG A 736 -14.52 15.26 29.68
C ARG A 736 -14.46 14.02 28.79
N LYS A 737 -14.67 14.14 27.47
CA LYS A 737 -14.54 13.01 26.53
C LYS A 737 -13.09 12.84 26.10
N GLU A 738 -12.47 13.91 25.63
CA GLU A 738 -11.06 13.92 25.20
C GLU A 738 -10.12 13.55 26.36
N THR A 739 -10.33 14.08 27.57
CA THR A 739 -9.54 13.69 28.77
C THR A 739 -9.66 12.21 29.11
N ALA A 740 -10.84 11.59 28.96
CA ALA A 740 -11.03 10.16 29.18
C ALA A 740 -10.34 9.31 28.10
N LEU A 741 -10.39 9.73 26.82
CA LEU A 741 -9.66 9.08 25.73
C LEU A 741 -8.14 9.17 25.91
N ILE A 742 -7.61 10.30 26.38
CA ILE A 742 -6.17 10.44 26.67
C ILE A 742 -5.76 9.51 27.83
N ARG A 743 -6.59 9.36 28.87
CA ARG A 743 -6.33 8.39 29.95
C ARG A 743 -6.34 6.94 29.45
N LYS A 744 -7.28 6.55 28.56
CA LYS A 744 -7.23 5.25 27.86
C LYS A 744 -5.91 5.09 27.07
N GLN A 745 -5.53 6.10 26.28
CA GLN A 745 -4.31 6.08 25.45
C GLN A 745 -3.03 5.95 26.30
N VAL A 746 -2.96 6.63 27.46
CA VAL A 746 -1.85 6.47 28.41
C VAL A 746 -1.77 5.05 28.95
N SER A 747 -2.89 4.46 29.39
CA SER A 747 -2.93 3.08 29.88
C SER A 747 -2.62 2.01 28.83
N ARG A 748 -2.51 2.35 27.53
CA ARG A 748 -1.99 1.44 26.49
C ARG A 748 -0.45 1.36 26.48
N TYR A 749 0.24 2.35 27.04
CA TYR A 749 1.71 2.49 26.92
C TYR A 749 2.45 2.67 28.26
N TYR A 750 1.74 2.98 29.35
CA TYR A 750 2.27 3.21 30.69
C TYR A 750 1.40 2.49 31.73
N GLN A 751 2.01 1.93 32.77
CA GLN A 751 1.30 1.27 33.87
C GLN A 751 0.57 2.28 34.77
N ASP A 752 1.03 3.53 34.80
CA ASP A 752 0.59 4.55 35.76
C ASP A 752 0.07 5.82 35.06
N GLN A 753 -1.17 6.21 35.33
CA GLN A 753 -1.77 7.44 34.81
C GLN A 753 -1.28 8.72 35.52
N ARG A 754 -0.60 8.63 36.68
CA ARG A 754 -0.04 9.79 37.39
C ARG A 754 0.99 10.57 36.57
N ILE A 755 1.49 9.99 35.48
CA ILE A 755 2.27 10.68 34.43
C ILE A 755 1.55 11.90 33.80
N LEU A 756 0.23 12.02 33.98
CA LEU A 756 -0.61 13.15 33.56
C LEU A 756 -0.87 14.21 34.66
N GLU A 757 -0.44 13.96 35.91
CA GLU A 757 -0.89 14.69 37.09
C GLU A 757 0.20 15.56 37.75
N ASP A 758 1.49 15.24 37.50
CA ASP A 758 2.60 16.21 37.52
C ASP A 758 2.53 17.16 36.31
#